data_AF-A0A9X1P5Y4-F1
#
_entry.id   AF-A0A9X1P5Y4-F1
#
_cell.length_a   1.000
_cell.length_b   1.000
_cell.length_c   1.000
_cell.angle_alpha   90.00
_cell.angle_beta   90.00
_cell.angle_gamma   90.00
#
_symmetry.space_group_name_H-M   'P 1'
#
loop_
_entity.id
_entity.type
_entity.pdbx_description
1 polymer ?
#
loop_
_entity_poly.entity_id
_entity_poly.type
_entity_poly.pdbx_seq_one_letter_code
_entity_poly.pdbx_strand_id
1 'polypeptide(L)'
;MKRLILLSLVFLAVTGFVLAQLLNDTDWPEYNGNGERSHFSALNQINKDNVAQLKVAWTYASGGADTARNRSQMQCNPIIINGILYGVSASIQAFAVEAATGKEIWKSNLPDVAGTLSRGVTYWSDNQSKRIFFGAANWLYALDATTGKLIDSFGDHGKINLKTGIERPGSDDFISSNTPNTIYKNLIIVGGRVAENETALLGDVRAYDTVTGKLVWTFHTIPDKGEFGYNTWLAQPARQKFGGANAWAGMAIDRKRGIVYIPTGSAAFDFWGGNRPGDNLFANCLIALDATTGKRLWHFQLVHHDIWDRDPPCPPNLVTLNINGKQVDAVVQITKQGYIFVFDRVTGKPLFPIKETAFQTDAMEGEKPSKTQPIPTLPLPFTRQTFGAKDFNSFVANRDSLEGLLKKARFGTAYIPITGDMTIFYPGTDGGAQWGGAATDPDGIMYIPAKEIPVYTTLKKKEVLSDHAVNGSKLYQLNCAACHGADKTGNHDGSYPSLVNIEKRLTKEQITTILQKGKGMMPSFSHISDAEKNLIIDFLLNKNTDQKVVSTNNGQVPYHNTGYNRWYDKNGYPVSQPPWGTLTAVDLNTGQRRWQVPLGEYKGLTDKGIPPTGTDNYGGPLVTSSGLLFIAASRDEKIRAFDKRTGKILWTATLPAAGYASASTYSVNGKQFIVIACGGGKLNTKSGDKYVAFALP
;
A
#
# COMPACT_ATOMS: atom_id res chain seq x y z
N MET A 1 -20.42 79.88 43.37
CA MET A 1 -20.62 79.05 42.17
C MET A 1 -19.60 77.92 42.17
N LYS A 2 -20.10 76.66 42.20
CA LYS A 2 -19.53 75.36 41.73
C LYS A 2 -18.05 75.03 42.08
N ARG A 3 -17.83 74.11 43.03
CA ARG A 3 -17.63 72.63 42.90
C ARG A 3 -16.18 72.26 42.48
N LEU A 4 -15.34 71.72 43.39
CA LEU A 4 -15.15 70.29 43.74
C LEU A 4 -14.53 69.45 42.60
N ILE A 5 -13.35 68.85 42.82
CA ILE A 5 -13.06 67.39 42.76
C ILE A 5 -11.54 67.12 42.70
N LEU A 6 -11.06 66.47 43.75
CA LEU A 6 -9.86 65.62 43.88
C LEU A 6 -10.03 64.37 42.99
N LEU A 7 -9.01 63.80 42.35
CA LEU A 7 -8.78 62.33 42.29
C LEU A 7 -7.60 61.93 41.36
N SER A 8 -6.60 61.30 41.99
CA SER A 8 -6.07 59.96 41.65
C SER A 8 -5.46 59.70 40.26
N LEU A 9 -4.12 59.80 40.21
CA LEU A 9 -3.27 59.03 39.30
C LEU A 9 -3.10 57.60 39.84
N VAL A 10 -3.88 56.66 39.31
CA VAL A 10 -3.57 55.21 39.35
C VAL A 10 -3.57 54.73 37.91
N PHE A 11 -2.39 54.60 37.33
CA PHE A 11 -2.21 53.99 36.01
C PHE A 11 -2.38 52.47 36.18
N LEU A 12 -3.51 51.95 35.73
CA LEU A 12 -3.76 50.51 35.61
C LEU A 12 -2.83 49.95 34.52
N ALA A 13 -1.87 49.11 34.91
CA ALA A 13 -1.23 48.19 34.00
C ALA A 13 -2.25 47.11 33.61
N VAL A 14 -2.92 47.29 32.47
CA VAL A 14 -3.73 46.23 31.87
C VAL A 14 -2.77 45.22 31.23
N THR A 15 -2.48 44.16 31.96
CA THR A 15 -1.94 42.92 31.41
C THR A 15 -2.90 42.40 30.35
N GLY A 16 -2.49 42.50 29.08
CA GLY A 16 -3.17 41.83 27.97
C GLY A 16 -2.96 40.32 28.10
N PHE A 17 -3.80 39.66 28.90
CA PHE A 17 -4.00 38.22 28.76
C PHE A 17 -4.72 37.99 27.42
N VAL A 18 -3.94 37.69 26.39
CA VAL A 18 -4.46 36.99 25.22
C VAL A 18 -4.91 35.63 25.75
N LEU A 19 -6.21 35.49 25.99
CA LEU A 19 -6.84 34.18 26.12
C LEU A 19 -6.62 33.46 24.79
N ALA A 20 -5.52 32.70 24.71
CA ALA A 20 -5.35 31.72 23.66
C ALA A 20 -6.56 30.78 23.76
N GLN A 21 -7.46 30.84 22.78
CA GLN A 21 -8.53 29.86 22.68
C GLN A 21 -7.86 28.49 22.64
N LEU A 22 -8.02 27.72 23.72
CA LEU A 22 -7.62 26.33 23.75
C LEU A 22 -8.35 25.64 22.60
N LEU A 23 -7.61 25.05 21.67
CA LEU A 23 -8.20 24.24 20.62
C LEU A 23 -9.00 23.12 21.27
N ASN A 24 -10.22 22.90 20.79
CA ASN A 24 -10.92 21.67 21.12
C ASN A 24 -10.07 20.49 20.63
N ASP A 25 -9.96 19.47 21.47
CA ASP A 25 -9.25 18.25 21.12
C ASP A 25 -9.89 17.62 19.89
N THR A 26 -9.03 17.21 18.95
CA THR A 26 -9.42 16.73 17.63
C THR A 26 -8.73 15.40 17.38
N ASP A 27 -9.53 14.40 17.08
CA ASP A 27 -9.10 13.03 16.83
C ASP A 27 -8.55 12.83 15.41
N TRP A 28 -7.83 11.72 15.23
CA TRP A 28 -7.52 11.12 13.93
C TRP A 28 -8.16 9.73 13.90
N PRO A 29 -9.49 9.65 13.70
CA PRO A 29 -10.28 8.51 14.15
C PRO A 29 -10.09 7.24 13.30
N GLU A 30 -9.61 7.38 12.06
CA GLU A 30 -9.50 6.26 11.12
C GLU A 30 -8.21 6.30 10.31
N TYR A 31 -7.88 5.15 9.72
CA TYR A 31 -6.79 5.04 8.75
C TYR A 31 -6.91 6.13 7.67
N ASN A 32 -5.82 6.86 7.45
CA ASN A 32 -5.76 7.98 6.51
C ASN A 32 -6.79 9.10 6.81
N GLY A 33 -7.11 9.29 8.08
CA GLY A 33 -7.86 10.44 8.62
C GLY A 33 -9.32 10.13 8.92
N ASN A 34 -10.06 9.65 7.93
CA ASN A 34 -11.52 9.45 8.01
C ASN A 34 -12.00 8.39 7.02
N GLY A 35 -13.31 8.12 7.02
CA GLY A 35 -13.95 7.17 6.11
C GLY A 35 -13.81 7.55 4.63
N GLU A 36 -13.69 8.83 4.33
CA GLU A 36 -13.43 9.40 3.00
C GLU A 36 -11.98 9.20 2.52
N ARG A 37 -11.09 8.77 3.43
CA ARG A 37 -9.65 8.64 3.22
C ARG A 37 -9.04 9.95 2.75
N SER A 38 -9.43 11.08 3.33
CA SER A 38 -8.99 12.40 2.87
C SER A 38 -7.53 12.74 3.20
N HIS A 39 -6.95 12.11 4.22
CA HIS A 39 -5.68 12.52 4.85
C HIS A 39 -5.67 13.99 5.31
N PHE A 40 -6.84 14.59 5.52
CA PHE A 40 -6.98 16.01 5.84
C PHE A 40 -7.31 16.22 7.31
N SER A 41 -6.75 17.27 7.91
CA SER A 41 -7.15 17.77 9.21
C SER A 41 -7.49 19.26 9.14
N ALA A 42 -8.55 19.64 9.86
CA ALA A 42 -8.93 21.04 10.03
C ALA A 42 -8.02 21.79 11.02
N LEU A 43 -7.13 21.11 11.74
CA LEU A 43 -6.21 21.72 12.70
C LEU A 43 -5.23 22.68 12.02
N ASN A 44 -5.01 23.82 12.67
CA ASN A 44 -4.21 24.93 12.13
C ASN A 44 -3.24 25.58 13.13
N GLN A 45 -3.04 24.97 14.31
CA GLN A 45 -2.09 25.48 15.31
C GLN A 45 -0.67 25.53 14.72
N ILE A 46 -0.30 24.44 14.04
CA ILE A 46 0.92 24.35 13.24
C ILE A 46 0.60 24.93 11.87
N ASN A 47 1.29 26.00 11.50
CA ASN A 47 1.06 26.76 10.28
C ASN A 47 2.39 27.28 9.70
N LYS A 48 2.30 28.01 8.58
CA LYS A 48 3.48 28.44 7.82
C LYS A 48 4.42 29.37 8.59
N ASP A 49 3.91 30.08 9.60
CA ASP A 49 4.68 31.05 10.37
C ASP A 49 5.47 30.38 11.51
N ASN A 50 5.01 29.22 11.99
CA ASN A 50 5.60 28.55 13.15
C ASN A 50 6.09 27.12 12.92
N VAL A 51 5.83 26.51 11.75
CA VAL A 51 6.25 25.12 11.45
C VAL A 51 7.76 24.89 11.61
N ALA A 52 8.57 25.93 11.39
CA ALA A 52 10.02 25.88 11.60
C ALA A 52 10.42 25.60 13.06
N GLN A 53 9.51 25.81 14.02
CA GLN A 53 9.73 25.63 15.46
C GLN A 53 9.41 24.22 15.97
N LEU A 54 8.88 23.32 15.12
CA LEU A 54 8.52 21.97 15.52
C LEU A 54 9.71 21.21 16.11
N LYS A 55 9.46 20.53 17.24
CA LYS A 55 10.42 19.64 17.91
C LYS A 55 9.77 18.29 18.16
N VAL A 56 10.60 17.27 18.39
CA VAL A 56 10.13 15.98 18.90
C VAL A 56 9.50 16.22 20.27
N ALA A 57 8.22 15.90 20.41
CA ALA A 57 7.48 15.99 21.66
C ALA A 57 7.67 14.71 22.48
N TRP A 58 7.58 13.56 21.83
CA TRP A 58 7.82 12.26 22.45
C TRP A 58 8.22 11.21 21.41
N THR A 59 8.75 10.09 21.88
CA THR A 59 9.05 8.91 21.06
C THR A 59 8.64 7.66 21.82
N TYR A 60 8.00 6.71 21.14
CA TYR A 60 7.61 5.42 21.71
C TYR A 60 8.27 4.28 20.93
N ALA A 61 9.00 3.41 21.64
CA ALA A 61 9.63 2.23 21.05
C ALA A 61 8.65 1.05 21.09
N SER A 62 7.95 0.81 19.97
CA SER A 62 6.92 -0.23 19.89
C SER A 62 7.50 -1.66 19.83
N GLY A 63 8.82 -1.82 19.71
CA GLY A 63 9.50 -3.11 19.73
C GLY A 63 9.36 -3.93 18.45
N GLY A 64 10.23 -4.94 18.32
CA GLY A 64 10.17 -5.94 17.25
C GLY A 64 10.97 -5.59 15.99
N ALA A 65 11.88 -4.62 16.05
CA ALA A 65 12.71 -4.28 14.89
C ALA A 65 13.65 -5.44 14.48
N ASP A 66 13.69 -5.78 13.19
CA ASP A 66 14.67 -6.72 12.62
C ASP A 66 15.95 -5.95 12.25
N THR A 67 16.74 -5.59 13.26
CA THR A 67 18.00 -4.86 13.09
C THR A 67 19.13 -5.75 12.56
N ALA A 68 19.07 -7.05 12.81
CA ALA A 68 20.09 -8.01 12.36
C ALA A 68 20.08 -8.17 10.84
N ARG A 69 18.90 -8.18 10.21
CA ARG A 69 18.76 -8.34 8.74
C ARG A 69 18.38 -7.05 8.05
N ASN A 70 18.07 -6.02 8.83
CA ASN A 70 17.60 -4.73 8.36
C ASN A 70 16.30 -4.84 7.54
N ARG A 71 15.28 -5.52 8.10
CA ARG A 71 14.02 -5.86 7.41
C ARG A 71 12.74 -5.50 8.17
N SER A 72 12.80 -4.61 9.16
CA SER A 72 11.58 -4.05 9.77
C SER A 72 10.69 -3.44 8.68
N GLN A 73 9.37 -3.63 8.77
CA GLN A 73 8.43 -2.89 7.92
C GLN A 73 7.23 -2.47 8.75
N MET A 74 7.16 -1.18 9.07
CA MET A 74 5.98 -0.58 9.69
C MET A 74 5.33 0.35 8.68
N GLN A 75 4.10 0.01 8.29
CA GLN A 75 3.28 0.81 7.38
C GLN A 75 2.12 1.46 8.15
N CYS A 76 2.15 1.41 9.48
CA CYS A 76 1.05 1.81 10.34
C CYS A 76 0.82 3.32 10.32
N ASN A 77 -0.36 3.73 9.87
CA ASN A 77 -0.94 5.03 10.20
C ASN A 77 -1.72 4.86 11.51
N PRO A 78 -1.23 5.39 12.64
CA PRO A 78 -1.91 5.23 13.91
C PRO A 78 -3.20 6.05 13.95
N ILE A 79 -4.21 5.57 14.68
CA ILE A 79 -5.43 6.32 14.92
C ILE A 79 -5.41 6.91 16.33
N ILE A 80 -6.02 8.07 16.51
CA ILE A 80 -6.10 8.76 17.79
C ILE A 80 -7.57 9.03 18.08
N ILE A 81 -8.03 8.52 19.22
CA ILE A 81 -9.43 8.64 19.67
C ILE A 81 -9.44 9.00 21.15
N ASN A 82 -10.06 10.13 21.50
CA ASN A 82 -10.18 10.61 22.88
C ASN A 82 -8.83 10.63 23.64
N GLY A 83 -7.78 11.14 22.99
CA GLY A 83 -6.45 11.26 23.59
C GLY A 83 -5.64 9.96 23.72
N ILE A 84 -6.14 8.85 23.17
CA ILE A 84 -5.42 7.57 23.11
C ILE A 84 -4.99 7.31 21.67
N LEU A 85 -3.71 7.00 21.47
CA LEU A 85 -3.17 6.57 20.19
C LEU A 85 -3.14 5.05 20.13
N TYR A 86 -3.68 4.48 19.06
CA TYR A 86 -3.64 3.04 18.76
C TYR A 86 -2.79 2.76 17.53
N GLY A 87 -1.92 1.75 17.61
CA GLY A 87 -1.00 1.40 16.53
C GLY A 87 -0.60 -0.07 16.53
N VAL A 88 0.30 -0.45 15.60
CA VAL A 88 0.81 -1.81 15.44
C VAL A 88 2.34 -1.79 15.35
N SER A 89 3.01 -2.59 16.19
CA SER A 89 4.47 -2.67 16.24
C SER A 89 5.09 -3.35 15.02
N ALA A 90 6.43 -3.30 14.90
CA ALA A 90 7.17 -4.03 13.87
C ALA A 90 7.02 -5.56 13.98
N SER A 91 6.67 -6.07 15.18
CA SER A 91 6.36 -7.48 15.43
C SER A 91 4.87 -7.82 15.35
N ILE A 92 4.04 -6.94 14.77
CA ILE A 92 2.59 -7.14 14.56
C ILE A 92 1.83 -7.34 15.88
N GLN A 93 2.18 -6.54 16.89
CA GLN A 93 1.43 -6.43 18.13
C GLN A 93 0.68 -5.10 18.14
N ALA A 94 -0.63 -5.14 18.41
CA ALA A 94 -1.40 -3.93 18.64
C ALA A 94 -0.98 -3.30 19.98
N PHE A 95 -1.03 -1.97 20.07
CA PHE A 95 -0.73 -1.26 21.30
C PHE A 95 -1.59 0.01 21.42
N ALA A 96 -1.67 0.52 22.64
CA ALA A 96 -2.18 1.85 22.93
C ALA A 96 -1.19 2.66 23.78
N VAL A 97 -1.07 3.95 23.48
CA VAL A 97 -0.31 4.91 24.28
C VAL A 97 -1.14 6.17 24.55
N GLU A 98 -0.83 6.87 25.64
CA GLU A 98 -1.31 8.23 25.86
C GLU A 98 -0.81 9.14 24.72
N ALA A 99 -1.71 9.75 23.93
CA ALA A 99 -1.31 10.47 22.72
C ALA A 99 -0.51 11.76 23.01
N ALA A 100 -0.65 12.34 24.20
CA ALA A 100 0.11 13.53 24.61
C ALA A 100 1.56 13.23 25.02
N THR A 101 1.84 12.02 25.52
CA THR A 101 3.11 11.70 26.21
C THR A 101 3.86 10.51 25.59
N GLY A 102 3.18 9.67 24.81
CA GLY A 102 3.72 8.41 24.29
C GLY A 102 3.85 7.31 25.35
N LYS A 103 3.30 7.50 26.56
CA LYS A 103 3.34 6.51 27.63
C LYS A 103 2.44 5.31 27.29
N GLU A 104 2.99 4.10 27.37
CA GLU A 104 2.26 2.87 27.10
C GLU A 104 1.09 2.66 28.08
N ILE A 105 -0.08 2.35 27.52
CA ILE A 105 -1.27 1.96 28.26
C ILE A 105 -1.37 0.43 28.26
N TRP A 106 -1.30 -0.17 27.07
CA TRP A 106 -1.30 -1.62 26.90
C TRP A 106 -0.62 -2.00 25.58
N LYS A 107 -0.18 -3.25 25.50
CA LYS A 107 0.33 -3.88 24.30
C LYS A 107 -0.11 -5.33 24.26
N SER A 108 -0.59 -5.78 23.09
CA SER A 108 -0.99 -7.17 22.91
C SER A 108 0.23 -8.10 22.96
N ASN A 109 -0.05 -9.37 23.27
CA ASN A 109 0.93 -10.45 23.19
C ASN A 109 0.32 -11.64 22.45
N LEU A 110 0.04 -11.45 21.16
CA LEU A 110 -0.55 -12.47 20.31
C LEU A 110 0.52 -13.45 19.82
N PRO A 111 0.32 -14.77 19.98
CA PRO A 111 1.19 -15.77 19.39
C PRO A 111 1.03 -15.81 17.86
N ASP A 112 2.05 -16.34 17.17
CA ASP A 112 1.97 -16.73 15.76
C ASP A 112 1.60 -15.64 14.72
N VAL A 113 1.86 -14.36 15.02
CA VAL A 113 1.63 -13.23 14.09
C VAL A 113 2.75 -13.00 13.07
N ALA A 114 3.72 -13.92 13.00
CA ALA A 114 4.92 -13.77 12.17
C ALA A 114 4.58 -13.63 10.69
N GLY A 115 5.38 -12.82 9.97
CA GLY A 115 5.28 -12.70 8.51
C GLY A 115 4.18 -11.77 7.99
N THR A 116 3.39 -11.15 8.87
CA THR A 116 2.33 -10.22 8.46
C THR A 116 2.85 -8.80 8.28
N LEU A 117 2.20 -8.03 7.40
CA LEU A 117 2.36 -6.58 7.31
C LEU A 117 1.07 -5.93 7.81
N SER A 118 1.17 -4.82 8.56
CA SER A 118 0.01 -4.08 9.03
C SER A 118 0.15 -2.58 8.76
N ARG A 119 -0.95 -1.98 8.29
CA ARG A 119 -1.12 -0.53 8.09
C ARG A 119 -1.87 0.16 9.22
N GLY A 120 -2.23 -0.57 10.28
CA GLY A 120 -2.82 -0.02 11.49
C GLY A 120 -3.98 -0.85 12.01
N VAL A 121 -4.91 -0.17 12.68
CA VAL A 121 -6.05 -0.78 13.33
C VAL A 121 -7.35 -0.07 12.94
N THR A 122 -8.48 -0.70 13.23
CA THR A 122 -9.83 -0.16 13.05
C THR A 122 -10.50 -0.03 14.41
N TYR A 123 -11.13 1.10 14.70
CA TYR A 123 -11.91 1.30 15.93
C TYR A 123 -13.41 1.18 15.68
N TRP A 124 -14.14 0.63 16.65
CA TRP A 124 -15.59 0.63 16.68
C TRP A 124 -16.12 0.81 18.11
N SER A 125 -17.26 1.47 18.26
CA SER A 125 -17.97 1.56 19.53
C SER A 125 -19.48 1.75 19.32
N ASP A 126 -20.27 1.21 20.23
CA ASP A 126 -21.72 1.43 20.41
C ASP A 126 -22.03 2.23 21.69
N ASN A 127 -21.04 2.97 22.21
CA ASN A 127 -21.05 3.66 23.51
C ASN A 127 -21.09 2.76 24.75
N GLN A 128 -21.23 1.44 24.60
CA GLN A 128 -21.13 0.47 25.70
C GLN A 128 -19.81 -0.30 25.64
N SER A 129 -19.44 -0.73 24.43
CA SER A 129 -18.20 -1.43 24.11
C SER A 129 -17.29 -0.54 23.27
N LYS A 130 -15.97 -0.66 23.46
CA LYS A 130 -14.96 -0.02 22.61
C LYS A 130 -14.01 -1.09 22.10
N ARG A 131 -13.87 -1.21 20.78
CA ARG A 131 -13.15 -2.32 20.15
C ARG A 131 -12.07 -1.82 19.21
N ILE A 132 -10.94 -2.50 19.22
CA ILE A 132 -9.87 -2.38 18.25
C ILE A 132 -9.81 -3.67 17.44
N PHE A 133 -9.89 -3.56 16.12
CA PHE A 133 -9.70 -4.68 15.20
C PHE A 133 -8.41 -4.51 14.40
N PHE A 134 -7.71 -5.61 14.17
CA PHE A 134 -6.57 -5.63 13.25
C PHE A 134 -6.29 -7.03 12.72
N GLY A 135 -5.72 -7.09 11.52
CA GLY A 135 -5.30 -8.35 10.91
C GLY A 135 -3.92 -8.77 11.40
N ALA A 136 -3.76 -10.05 11.72
CA ALA A 136 -2.48 -10.69 11.95
C ALA A 136 -2.53 -12.16 11.49
N ALA A 137 -1.53 -12.58 10.72
CA ALA A 137 -1.54 -13.80 9.92
C ALA A 137 -2.83 -13.88 9.08
N ASN A 138 -3.51 -15.01 9.12
CA ASN A 138 -4.81 -15.26 8.49
C ASN A 138 -6.01 -14.85 9.35
N TRP A 139 -5.80 -14.15 10.48
CA TRP A 139 -6.85 -13.82 11.44
C TRP A 139 -7.18 -12.33 11.46
N LEU A 140 -8.44 -12.02 11.71
CA LEU A 140 -8.90 -10.71 12.17
C LEU A 140 -9.17 -10.80 13.67
N TYR A 141 -8.42 -10.06 14.48
CA TYR A 141 -8.56 -10.03 15.94
C TYR A 141 -9.48 -8.89 16.40
N ALA A 142 -10.16 -9.10 17.53
CA ALA A 142 -10.93 -8.08 18.23
C ALA A 142 -10.41 -7.93 19.67
N LEU A 143 -9.98 -6.73 20.01
CA LEU A 143 -9.47 -6.36 21.32
C LEU A 143 -10.38 -5.32 21.99
N ASP A 144 -10.52 -5.39 23.30
CA ASP A 144 -11.06 -4.30 24.08
C ASP A 144 -10.11 -3.10 24.00
N ALA A 145 -10.62 -1.94 23.58
CA ALA A 145 -9.80 -0.76 23.30
C ALA A 145 -9.16 -0.14 24.56
N THR A 146 -9.67 -0.46 25.76
CA THR A 146 -9.18 0.08 27.02
C THR A 146 -8.08 -0.78 27.62
N THR A 147 -8.19 -2.09 27.45
CA THR A 147 -7.33 -3.07 28.13
C THR A 147 -6.39 -3.83 27.19
N GLY A 148 -6.66 -3.83 25.88
CA GLY A 148 -5.90 -4.60 24.89
C GLY A 148 -6.15 -6.12 24.93
N LYS A 149 -7.10 -6.59 25.75
CA LYS A 149 -7.44 -8.02 25.88
C LYS A 149 -8.34 -8.47 24.73
N LEU A 150 -8.20 -9.73 24.32
CA LEU A 150 -9.10 -10.36 23.36
C LEU A 150 -10.55 -10.35 23.88
N ILE A 151 -11.49 -10.08 22.99
CA ILE A 151 -12.92 -10.14 23.30
C ILE A 151 -13.39 -11.57 23.03
N ASP A 152 -13.41 -12.41 24.06
CA ASP A 152 -13.68 -13.86 23.93
C ASP A 152 -14.99 -14.18 23.18
N SER A 153 -16.01 -13.34 23.33
CA SER A 153 -17.32 -13.50 22.66
C SER A 153 -17.36 -13.17 21.16
N PHE A 154 -16.26 -12.67 20.59
CA PHE A 154 -16.18 -12.32 19.17
C PHE A 154 -15.58 -13.48 18.36
N GLY A 155 -16.34 -14.00 17.39
CA GLY A 155 -15.88 -15.06 16.50
C GLY A 155 -15.46 -16.32 17.26
N ASP A 156 -14.27 -16.83 16.96
CA ASP A 156 -13.60 -17.93 17.65
C ASP A 156 -12.63 -17.37 18.71
N HIS A 157 -13.12 -17.16 19.94
CA HIS A 157 -12.32 -16.68 21.07
C HIS A 157 -11.54 -15.38 20.80
N GLY A 158 -12.21 -14.38 20.21
CA GLY A 158 -11.65 -13.06 19.92
C GLY A 158 -11.04 -12.88 18.53
N LYS A 159 -11.27 -13.83 17.61
CA LYS A 159 -10.72 -13.77 16.24
C LYS A 159 -11.60 -14.45 15.20
N ILE A 160 -11.43 -14.08 13.93
CA ILE A 160 -12.08 -14.71 12.77
C ILE A 160 -11.01 -15.22 11.80
N ASN A 161 -11.13 -16.47 11.35
CA ASN A 161 -10.26 -17.01 10.30
C ASN A 161 -10.69 -16.44 8.94
N LEU A 162 -9.83 -15.63 8.34
CA LEU A 162 -10.11 -14.99 7.06
C LEU A 162 -9.98 -15.95 5.88
N LYS A 163 -9.38 -17.13 6.05
CA LYS A 163 -9.32 -18.14 4.99
C LYS A 163 -10.69 -18.78 4.74
N THR A 164 -11.51 -18.93 5.77
CA THR A 164 -12.78 -19.65 5.68
C THR A 164 -13.73 -19.04 4.63
N GLY A 165 -14.12 -19.85 3.64
CA GLY A 165 -15.07 -19.50 2.60
C GLY A 165 -14.46 -18.88 1.34
N ILE A 166 -13.13 -18.78 1.25
CA ILE A 166 -12.41 -18.27 0.07
C ILE A 166 -11.42 -19.30 -0.52
N GLU A 167 -11.46 -20.53 -0.03
CA GLU A 167 -10.67 -21.64 -0.53
C GLU A 167 -11.16 -22.13 -1.90
N ARG A 168 -10.23 -22.66 -2.70
CA ARG A 168 -10.53 -23.36 -3.95
C ARG A 168 -9.54 -24.49 -4.20
N PRO A 169 -9.81 -25.42 -5.13
CA PRO A 169 -8.85 -26.45 -5.50
C PRO A 169 -7.50 -25.86 -5.93
N GLY A 170 -6.41 -26.32 -5.32
CA GLY A 170 -5.04 -25.90 -5.65
C GLY A 170 -4.61 -24.56 -5.05
N SER A 171 -5.41 -23.90 -4.21
CA SER A 171 -4.96 -22.68 -3.53
C SER A 171 -4.02 -22.97 -2.34
N ASP A 172 -3.15 -22.02 -2.03
CA ASP A 172 -2.39 -21.97 -0.78
C ASP A 172 -3.23 -21.42 0.38
N ASP A 173 -2.58 -21.16 1.52
CA ASP A 173 -3.23 -20.62 2.73
C ASP A 173 -2.98 -19.12 2.94
N PHE A 174 -2.37 -18.43 1.97
CA PHE A 174 -1.93 -17.06 2.18
C PHE A 174 -3.10 -16.08 2.01
N ILE A 175 -3.61 -15.62 3.16
CA ILE A 175 -4.53 -14.49 3.28
C ILE A 175 -4.06 -13.59 4.41
N SER A 176 -4.09 -12.27 4.22
CA SER A 176 -3.79 -11.31 5.27
C SER A 176 -4.64 -10.04 5.17
N SER A 177 -5.20 -9.59 6.30
CA SER A 177 -5.85 -8.27 6.41
C SER A 177 -4.81 -7.22 6.80
N ASN A 178 -4.01 -6.80 5.82
CA ASN A 178 -2.89 -5.88 6.02
C ASN A 178 -3.31 -4.39 6.11
N THR A 179 -4.47 -4.03 5.57
CA THR A 179 -5.03 -2.67 5.66
C THR A 179 -6.17 -2.61 6.65
N PRO A 180 -6.29 -1.55 7.48
CA PRO A 180 -7.45 -1.35 8.34
C PRO A 180 -8.78 -1.51 7.58
N ASN A 181 -9.65 -2.33 8.16
CA ASN A 181 -10.96 -2.64 7.63
C ASN A 181 -11.92 -1.46 7.81
N THR A 182 -13.02 -1.47 7.06
CA THR A 182 -13.94 -0.33 7.02
C THR A 182 -15.19 -0.59 7.85
N ILE A 183 -15.54 0.36 8.72
CA ILE A 183 -16.72 0.28 9.57
C ILE A 183 -17.91 1.00 8.92
N TYR A 184 -19.04 0.31 8.88
CA TYR A 184 -20.34 0.91 8.61
C TYR A 184 -21.39 0.37 9.59
N LYS A 185 -21.88 1.25 10.48
CA LYS A 185 -22.78 0.86 11.58
C LYS A 185 -22.15 -0.24 12.45
N ASN A 186 -22.81 -1.39 12.57
CA ASN A 186 -22.34 -2.59 13.28
C ASN A 186 -21.61 -3.58 12.36
N LEU A 187 -21.21 -3.18 11.15
CA LEU A 187 -20.50 -4.03 10.21
C LEU A 187 -19.03 -3.63 10.10
N ILE A 188 -18.15 -4.62 10.14
CA ILE A 188 -16.76 -4.53 9.70
C ILE A 188 -16.65 -5.19 8.33
N ILE A 189 -16.37 -4.38 7.31
CA ILE A 189 -16.18 -4.81 5.93
C ILE A 189 -14.70 -5.10 5.72
N VAL A 190 -14.40 -6.33 5.33
CA VAL A 190 -13.08 -6.95 5.32
C VAL A 190 -12.70 -7.34 3.90
N GLY A 191 -11.59 -6.78 3.44
CA GLY A 191 -10.83 -7.25 2.28
C GLY A 191 -9.60 -8.05 2.72
N GLY A 192 -8.71 -8.37 1.79
CA GLY A 192 -7.46 -9.03 2.14
C GLY A 192 -6.47 -9.09 0.99
N ARG A 193 -5.24 -9.47 1.34
CA ARG A 193 -4.17 -9.82 0.41
C ARG A 193 -4.08 -11.34 0.29
N VAL A 194 -4.16 -11.84 -0.94
CA VAL A 194 -3.91 -13.25 -1.29
C VAL A 194 -2.61 -13.36 -2.10
N ALA A 195 -2.22 -14.57 -2.48
CA ALA A 195 -1.03 -14.76 -3.31
C ALA A 195 -1.22 -14.16 -4.72
N GLU A 196 -0.12 -13.80 -5.36
CA GLU A 196 -0.07 -13.19 -6.71
C GLU A 196 0.14 -14.25 -7.82
N ASN A 197 0.16 -15.53 -7.45
CA ASN A 197 0.51 -16.68 -8.30
C ASN A 197 -0.69 -17.61 -8.55
N GLU A 198 -0.47 -18.70 -9.29
CA GLU A 198 -1.53 -19.67 -9.62
C GLU A 198 -2.15 -20.38 -8.40
N THR A 199 -1.58 -20.23 -7.20
CA THR A 199 -2.10 -20.78 -5.93
C THR A 199 -2.90 -19.76 -5.12
N ALA A 200 -3.18 -18.58 -5.68
CA ALA A 200 -4.00 -17.58 -5.00
C ALA A 200 -5.37 -18.12 -4.56
N LEU A 201 -5.76 -17.80 -3.32
CA LEU A 201 -7.12 -17.87 -2.81
C LEU A 201 -8.06 -16.90 -3.57
N LEU A 202 -9.37 -17.04 -3.35
CA LEU A 202 -10.36 -16.08 -3.85
C LEU A 202 -10.26 -14.75 -3.09
N GLY A 203 -10.38 -13.62 -3.80
CA GLY A 203 -10.23 -12.27 -3.25
C GLY A 203 -11.50 -11.65 -2.65
N ASP A 204 -12.48 -12.47 -2.27
CA ASP A 204 -13.82 -12.01 -1.92
C ASP A 204 -13.85 -11.03 -0.76
N VAL A 205 -14.76 -10.05 -0.86
CA VAL A 205 -15.00 -9.04 0.19
C VAL A 205 -16.15 -9.49 1.06
N ARG A 206 -15.98 -9.41 2.38
CA ARG A 206 -16.94 -9.94 3.35
C ARG A 206 -17.26 -8.92 4.43
N ALA A 207 -18.49 -8.89 4.92
CA ALA A 207 -18.83 -8.13 6.11
C ALA A 207 -19.17 -9.04 7.27
N TYR A 208 -18.68 -8.68 8.44
CA TYR A 208 -18.96 -9.36 9.70
C TYR A 208 -19.61 -8.39 10.68
N ASP A 209 -20.45 -8.92 11.56
CA ASP A 209 -21.00 -8.15 12.67
C ASP A 209 -19.87 -7.83 13.68
N THR A 210 -19.72 -6.57 14.07
CA THR A 210 -18.63 -6.08 14.94
C THR A 210 -18.71 -6.60 16.37
N VAL A 211 -19.90 -7.03 16.81
CA VAL A 211 -20.13 -7.53 18.17
C VAL A 211 -19.84 -9.01 18.26
N THR A 212 -20.39 -9.80 17.35
CA THR A 212 -20.41 -11.25 17.38
C THR A 212 -19.36 -11.91 16.48
N GLY A 213 -18.87 -11.21 15.46
CA GLY A 213 -17.97 -11.76 14.45
C GLY A 213 -18.64 -12.68 13.43
N LYS A 214 -19.98 -12.74 13.41
CA LYS A 214 -20.72 -13.54 12.42
C LYS A 214 -20.66 -12.90 11.04
N LEU A 215 -20.45 -13.74 10.02
CA LEU A 215 -20.53 -13.32 8.61
C LEU A 215 -21.96 -12.86 8.29
N VAL A 216 -22.09 -11.68 7.66
CA VAL A 216 -23.36 -11.06 7.28
C VAL A 216 -23.59 -11.14 5.78
N TRP A 217 -22.58 -10.78 4.98
CA TRP A 217 -22.63 -10.90 3.52
C TRP A 217 -21.25 -11.14 2.93
N THR A 218 -21.23 -11.72 1.73
CA THR A 218 -20.04 -11.90 0.89
C THR A 218 -20.33 -11.33 -0.49
N PHE A 219 -19.37 -10.58 -1.05
CA PHE A 219 -19.34 -10.19 -2.44
C PHE A 219 -18.25 -10.99 -3.17
N HIS A 220 -18.67 -11.81 -4.13
CA HIS A 220 -17.77 -12.62 -4.95
C HIS A 220 -17.05 -11.74 -6.00
N THR A 221 -15.73 -11.66 -5.88
CA THR A 221 -14.90 -10.83 -6.78
C THR A 221 -14.59 -11.55 -8.09
N ILE A 222 -14.44 -12.88 -8.03
CA ILE A 222 -14.56 -13.76 -9.20
C ILE A 222 -15.99 -14.30 -9.17
N PRO A 223 -16.86 -13.97 -10.15
CA PRO A 223 -18.29 -14.28 -10.07
C PRO A 223 -18.59 -15.77 -10.27
N ASP A 224 -19.63 -16.25 -9.58
CA ASP A 224 -20.24 -17.57 -9.78
C ASP A 224 -21.32 -17.54 -10.88
N LYS A 225 -21.78 -18.72 -11.30
CA LYS A 225 -22.84 -18.82 -12.33
C LYS A 225 -24.10 -18.08 -11.88
N GLY A 226 -24.56 -17.15 -12.71
CA GLY A 226 -25.74 -16.31 -12.43
C GLY A 226 -25.40 -14.93 -11.87
N GLU A 227 -24.14 -14.69 -11.49
CA GLU A 227 -23.67 -13.39 -11.02
C GLU A 227 -23.16 -12.53 -12.19
N PHE A 228 -23.22 -11.21 -12.01
CA PHE A 228 -22.71 -10.27 -13.01
C PHE A 228 -21.20 -10.44 -13.18
N GLY A 229 -20.72 -10.44 -14.43
CA GLY A 229 -19.29 -10.56 -14.75
C GLY A 229 -18.87 -12.01 -15.01
N TYR A 230 -19.68 -13.02 -14.68
CA TYR A 230 -19.39 -14.44 -14.93
C TYR A 230 -18.93 -14.70 -16.37
N ASN A 231 -19.66 -14.16 -17.36
CA ASN A 231 -19.37 -14.37 -18.79
C ASN A 231 -18.07 -13.71 -19.28
N THR A 232 -17.42 -12.87 -18.46
CA THR A 232 -16.12 -12.27 -18.80
C THR A 232 -14.94 -13.21 -18.49
N TRP A 233 -15.20 -14.34 -17.85
CA TRP A 233 -14.24 -15.43 -17.69
C TRP A 233 -14.60 -16.52 -18.68
N LEU A 234 -13.78 -16.69 -19.72
CA LEU A 234 -14.08 -17.66 -20.77
C LEU A 234 -13.70 -19.09 -20.37
N ALA A 235 -12.78 -19.24 -19.41
CA ALA A 235 -12.42 -20.52 -18.81
C ALA A 235 -13.27 -20.79 -17.56
N GLN A 236 -14.32 -21.60 -17.71
CA GLN A 236 -15.29 -21.90 -16.63
C GLN A 236 -15.11 -23.31 -16.02
N PRO A 237 -15.54 -23.56 -14.77
CA PRO A 237 -15.97 -22.57 -13.77
C PRO A 237 -14.78 -21.78 -13.19
N ALA A 238 -14.80 -20.45 -13.29
CA ALA A 238 -13.64 -19.61 -13.01
C ALA A 238 -13.18 -19.67 -11.54
N ARG A 239 -14.12 -19.60 -10.58
CA ARG A 239 -13.83 -19.63 -9.14
C ARG A 239 -13.12 -20.90 -8.65
N GLN A 240 -13.28 -22.01 -9.36
CA GLN A 240 -12.59 -23.26 -9.01
C GLN A 240 -11.16 -23.30 -9.59
N LYS A 241 -10.87 -22.48 -10.59
CA LYS A 241 -9.63 -22.53 -11.37
C LYS A 241 -8.66 -21.40 -11.03
N PHE A 242 -9.17 -20.23 -10.68
CA PHE A 242 -8.39 -19.00 -10.54
C PHE A 242 -8.66 -18.29 -9.21
N GLY A 243 -7.70 -17.51 -8.76
CA GLY A 243 -7.79 -16.67 -7.56
C GLY A 243 -7.35 -15.23 -7.84
N GLY A 244 -7.08 -14.47 -6.78
CA GLY A 244 -6.79 -13.04 -6.88
C GLY A 244 -8.07 -12.19 -6.84
N ALA A 245 -8.09 -11.07 -7.58
CA ALA A 245 -9.16 -10.07 -7.58
C ALA A 245 -9.47 -9.48 -6.18
N ASN A 246 -8.44 -9.39 -5.33
CA ASN A 246 -8.56 -9.16 -3.90
C ASN A 246 -8.49 -7.68 -3.49
N ALA A 247 -9.13 -7.30 -2.38
CA ALA A 247 -9.12 -5.92 -1.87
C ALA A 247 -8.02 -5.66 -0.80
N TRP A 248 -6.73 -5.75 -1.17
CA TRP A 248 -5.61 -5.53 -0.23
C TRP A 248 -5.30 -4.05 0.04
N ALA A 249 -5.70 -3.16 -0.87
CA ALA A 249 -5.38 -1.74 -0.86
C ALA A 249 -6.17 -0.95 0.21
N GLY A 250 -7.25 -1.52 0.76
CA GLY A 250 -8.18 -0.81 1.65
C GLY A 250 -9.37 -0.22 0.90
N MET A 251 -10.30 0.38 1.64
CA MET A 251 -11.59 0.85 1.13
C MET A 251 -11.92 2.24 1.66
N ALA A 252 -12.82 2.96 0.98
CA ALA A 252 -13.44 4.19 1.48
C ALA A 252 -14.95 4.01 1.67
N ILE A 253 -15.56 4.81 2.54
CA ILE A 253 -16.99 4.68 2.89
C ILE A 253 -17.66 6.05 2.86
N ASP A 254 -18.71 6.18 2.05
CA ASP A 254 -19.69 7.26 2.21
C ASP A 254 -20.74 6.78 3.22
N ARG A 255 -20.55 7.14 4.49
CA ARG A 255 -21.47 6.71 5.57
C ARG A 255 -22.86 7.31 5.44
N LYS A 256 -22.97 8.50 4.85
CA LYS A 256 -24.26 9.16 4.66
C LYS A 256 -25.13 8.37 3.69
N ARG A 257 -24.53 7.83 2.62
CA ARG A 257 -25.23 7.04 1.59
C ARG A 257 -25.19 5.54 1.84
N GLY A 258 -24.31 5.07 2.72
CA GLY A 258 -24.09 3.64 2.94
C GLY A 258 -23.43 2.95 1.76
N ILE A 259 -22.47 3.62 1.11
CA ILE A 259 -21.76 3.09 -0.07
C ILE A 259 -20.29 2.88 0.27
N VAL A 260 -19.81 1.64 0.16
CA VAL A 260 -18.39 1.31 0.29
C VAL A 260 -17.76 1.22 -1.10
N TYR A 261 -16.57 1.82 -1.26
CA TYR A 261 -15.79 1.84 -2.49
C TYR A 261 -14.55 0.98 -2.34
N ILE A 262 -14.39 0.02 -3.24
CA ILE A 262 -13.47 -1.10 -3.11
C ILE A 262 -12.63 -1.20 -4.39
N PRO A 263 -11.33 -0.87 -4.33
CA PRO A 263 -10.39 -1.23 -5.36
C PRO A 263 -10.00 -2.71 -5.24
N THR A 264 -10.00 -3.43 -6.37
CA THR A 264 -9.64 -4.85 -6.43
C THR A 264 -8.34 -5.09 -7.20
N GLY A 265 -7.61 -6.11 -6.74
CA GLY A 265 -6.36 -6.62 -7.26
C GLY A 265 -6.46 -7.28 -8.63
N SER A 266 -5.30 -7.71 -9.13
CA SER A 266 -5.15 -8.50 -10.35
C SER A 266 -5.76 -9.89 -10.21
N ALA A 267 -6.19 -10.49 -11.33
CA ALA A 267 -6.49 -11.92 -11.36
C ALA A 267 -5.16 -12.69 -11.43
N ALA A 268 -5.00 -13.69 -10.57
CA ALA A 268 -3.77 -14.45 -10.52
C ALA A 268 -3.75 -15.54 -11.61
N PHE A 269 -2.62 -15.86 -12.26
CA PHE A 269 -1.28 -15.27 -12.10
C PHE A 269 -1.17 -13.88 -12.75
N ASP A 270 -0.47 -12.96 -12.09
CA ASP A 270 -0.49 -11.53 -12.43
C ASP A 270 0.23 -11.15 -13.73
N PHE A 271 1.16 -12.00 -14.22
CA PHE A 271 2.03 -11.66 -15.37
C PHE A 271 1.74 -12.46 -16.64
N TRP A 272 0.79 -13.40 -16.58
CA TRP A 272 0.32 -14.18 -17.74
C TRP A 272 -1.09 -14.69 -17.48
N GLY A 273 -1.99 -14.45 -18.42
CA GLY A 273 -3.43 -14.72 -18.37
C GLY A 273 -3.97 -15.65 -19.46
N GLY A 274 -3.12 -16.29 -20.27
CA GLY A 274 -3.56 -17.17 -21.36
C GLY A 274 -4.46 -18.36 -20.94
N ASN A 275 -4.42 -18.79 -19.68
CA ASN A 275 -5.35 -19.79 -19.12
C ASN A 275 -6.68 -19.19 -18.64
N ARG A 276 -6.76 -17.86 -18.46
CA ARG A 276 -7.94 -17.11 -18.02
C ARG A 276 -8.38 -16.07 -19.07
N PRO A 277 -8.65 -16.45 -20.33
CA PRO A 277 -9.02 -15.48 -21.36
C PRO A 277 -10.32 -14.73 -21.01
N GLY A 278 -10.38 -13.46 -21.42
CA GLY A 278 -11.49 -12.53 -21.18
C GLY A 278 -11.14 -11.42 -20.20
N ASP A 279 -12.05 -10.47 -19.98
CA ASP A 279 -11.78 -9.27 -19.16
C ASP A 279 -11.55 -9.59 -17.68
N ASN A 280 -11.99 -10.76 -17.20
CA ASN A 280 -11.79 -11.23 -15.83
C ASN A 280 -12.44 -10.33 -14.75
N LEU A 281 -13.66 -9.83 -14.98
CA LEU A 281 -14.35 -9.03 -13.97
C LEU A 281 -14.60 -9.86 -12.70
N PHE A 282 -14.30 -9.38 -11.50
CA PHE A 282 -14.01 -7.99 -11.12
C PHE A 282 -12.53 -7.74 -10.72
N ALA A 283 -11.57 -8.30 -11.45
CA ALA A 283 -10.16 -7.93 -11.28
C ALA A 283 -9.90 -6.48 -11.77
N ASN A 284 -8.96 -5.78 -11.10
CA ASN A 284 -8.53 -4.41 -11.41
C ASN A 284 -9.68 -3.40 -11.48
N CYS A 285 -10.68 -3.52 -10.62
CA CYS A 285 -11.87 -2.68 -10.63
C CYS A 285 -11.85 -1.65 -9.49
N LEU A 286 -12.59 -0.56 -9.67
CA LEU A 286 -13.20 0.18 -8.58
C LEU A 286 -14.67 -0.23 -8.50
N ILE A 287 -15.08 -0.78 -7.36
CA ILE A 287 -16.43 -1.30 -7.13
C ILE A 287 -17.14 -0.46 -6.07
N ALA A 288 -18.40 -0.10 -6.30
CA ALA A 288 -19.27 0.48 -5.30
C ALA A 288 -20.33 -0.54 -4.87
N LEU A 289 -20.37 -0.84 -3.58
CA LEU A 289 -21.36 -1.73 -2.98
C LEU A 289 -22.22 -0.98 -1.98
N ASP A 290 -23.48 -1.41 -1.84
CA ASP A 290 -24.27 -1.11 -0.65
C ASP A 290 -23.58 -1.74 0.57
N ALA A 291 -23.16 -0.91 1.52
CA ALA A 291 -22.37 -1.33 2.66
C ALA A 291 -23.14 -2.25 3.64
N THR A 292 -24.48 -2.22 3.60
CA THR A 292 -25.32 -3.05 4.47
C THR A 292 -25.48 -4.45 3.91
N THR A 293 -25.62 -4.57 2.59
CA THR A 293 -26.06 -5.81 1.93
C THR A 293 -24.98 -6.46 1.05
N GLY A 294 -23.90 -5.75 0.73
CA GLY A 294 -22.89 -6.20 -0.23
C GLY A 294 -23.37 -6.15 -1.70
N LYS A 295 -24.58 -5.64 -1.97
CA LYS A 295 -25.12 -5.57 -3.32
C LYS A 295 -24.34 -4.59 -4.18
N ARG A 296 -23.94 -5.04 -5.38
CA ARG A 296 -23.27 -4.18 -6.38
C ARG A 296 -24.18 -3.03 -6.83
N LEU A 297 -23.69 -1.81 -6.67
CA LEU A 297 -24.32 -0.60 -7.19
C LEU A 297 -23.78 -0.30 -8.59
N TRP A 298 -22.46 -0.14 -8.68
CA TRP A 298 -21.74 0.05 -9.94
C TRP A 298 -20.29 -0.45 -9.80
N HIS A 299 -19.59 -0.56 -10.92
CA HIS A 299 -18.15 -0.78 -10.94
C HIS A 299 -17.55 -0.16 -12.21
N PHE A 300 -16.25 0.06 -12.22
CA PHE A 300 -15.47 0.40 -13.40
C PHE A 300 -14.18 -0.43 -13.40
N GLN A 301 -13.88 -1.10 -14.51
CA GLN A 301 -12.62 -1.84 -14.65
C GLN A 301 -11.52 -0.92 -15.16
N LEU A 302 -10.44 -0.79 -14.40
CA LEU A 302 -9.33 0.14 -14.65
C LEU A 302 -8.25 -0.46 -15.56
N VAL A 303 -8.19 -1.79 -15.63
CA VAL A 303 -7.29 -2.56 -16.51
C VAL A 303 -8.05 -3.78 -17.03
N HIS A 304 -8.15 -3.89 -18.35
CA HIS A 304 -8.76 -5.06 -19.00
C HIS A 304 -7.72 -6.18 -19.09
N HIS A 305 -8.09 -7.39 -18.68
CA HIS A 305 -7.26 -8.59 -18.76
C HIS A 305 -5.81 -8.33 -18.30
N ASP A 306 -5.64 -7.97 -17.03
CA ASP A 306 -4.34 -7.55 -16.51
C ASP A 306 -3.30 -8.69 -16.60
N ILE A 307 -2.12 -8.37 -17.11
CA ILE A 307 -0.93 -9.23 -17.22
C ILE A 307 0.34 -8.48 -16.78
N TRP A 308 0.19 -7.45 -15.95
CA TRP A 308 1.27 -6.55 -15.55
C TRP A 308 1.34 -6.25 -14.05
N ASP A 309 0.52 -6.90 -13.21
CA ASP A 309 0.34 -6.53 -11.80
C ASP A 309 0.02 -5.02 -11.63
N ARG A 310 -1.06 -4.60 -12.28
CA ARG A 310 -1.43 -3.20 -12.51
C ARG A 310 -2.71 -2.83 -11.76
N ASP A 311 -2.93 -3.44 -10.60
CA ASP A 311 -4.05 -3.12 -9.72
C ASP A 311 -3.91 -1.76 -9.01
N PRO A 312 -5.01 -1.18 -8.50
CA PRO A 312 -4.97 0.06 -7.75
C PRO A 312 -4.35 -0.15 -6.36
N PRO A 313 -3.29 0.58 -5.98
CA PRO A 313 -2.46 0.22 -4.84
C PRO A 313 -2.95 0.78 -3.50
N CYS A 314 -3.98 1.62 -3.48
CA CYS A 314 -4.45 2.38 -2.31
C CYS A 314 -5.98 2.56 -2.34
N PRO A 315 -6.62 2.90 -1.21
CA PRO A 315 -8.06 3.17 -1.22
C PRO A 315 -8.36 4.44 -2.04
N PRO A 316 -9.57 4.59 -2.60
CA PRO A 316 -9.95 5.82 -3.28
C PRO A 316 -10.18 6.95 -2.27
N ASN A 317 -10.08 8.19 -2.73
CA ASN A 317 -10.46 9.37 -1.96
C ASN A 317 -11.90 9.79 -2.31
N LEU A 318 -12.69 10.16 -1.29
CA LEU A 318 -14.02 10.74 -1.50
C LEU A 318 -13.93 12.27 -1.36
N VAL A 319 -14.22 12.99 -2.44
CA VAL A 319 -14.13 14.46 -2.51
C VAL A 319 -15.39 15.08 -3.08
N THR A 320 -15.63 16.36 -2.83
CA THR A 320 -16.69 17.12 -3.51
C THR A 320 -15.99 18.13 -4.41
N LEU A 321 -16.35 18.13 -5.70
CA LEU A 321 -15.68 18.90 -6.75
C LEU A 321 -16.63 19.89 -7.39
N ASN A 322 -16.11 21.04 -7.81
CA ASN A 322 -16.82 22.00 -8.63
C ASN A 322 -16.53 21.74 -10.12
N ILE A 323 -17.34 20.92 -10.77
CA ILE A 323 -17.22 20.60 -12.19
C ILE A 323 -18.20 21.48 -12.98
N ASN A 324 -17.66 22.39 -13.81
CA ASN A 324 -18.46 23.31 -14.63
C ASN A 324 -19.50 24.13 -13.83
N GLY A 325 -19.11 24.62 -12.64
CA GLY A 325 -19.99 25.41 -11.76
C GLY A 325 -20.96 24.58 -10.91
N LYS A 326 -20.91 23.24 -10.99
CA LYS A 326 -21.77 22.34 -10.21
C LYS A 326 -20.96 21.57 -9.19
N GLN A 327 -21.46 21.52 -7.96
CA GLN A 327 -20.92 20.66 -6.93
C GLN A 327 -21.30 19.20 -7.20
N VAL A 328 -20.29 18.33 -7.30
CA VAL A 328 -20.43 16.90 -7.58
C VAL A 328 -19.64 16.12 -6.54
N ASP A 329 -20.31 15.22 -5.84
CA ASP A 329 -19.66 14.27 -4.95
C ASP A 329 -18.96 13.20 -5.82
N ALA A 330 -17.63 13.18 -5.75
CA ALA A 330 -16.78 12.31 -6.57
C ALA A 330 -16.01 11.28 -5.74
N VAL A 331 -15.72 10.14 -6.36
CA VAL A 331 -14.76 9.14 -5.90
C VAL A 331 -13.58 9.15 -6.86
N VAL A 332 -12.37 9.23 -6.30
CA VAL A 332 -11.13 9.38 -7.07
C VAL A 332 -10.19 8.23 -6.76
N GLN A 333 -9.75 7.53 -7.80
CA GLN A 333 -8.79 6.43 -7.71
C GLN A 333 -7.51 6.80 -8.45
N ILE A 334 -6.39 6.84 -7.73
CA ILE A 334 -5.04 6.89 -8.33
C ILE A 334 -4.53 5.46 -8.54
N THR A 335 -3.66 5.26 -9.53
CA THR A 335 -3.27 3.91 -9.95
C THR A 335 -1.76 3.72 -10.13
N LYS A 336 -1.31 2.45 -10.15
CA LYS A 336 0.09 2.08 -10.42
C LYS A 336 0.58 2.65 -11.76
N GLN A 337 -0.31 2.86 -12.73
CA GLN A 337 0.04 3.39 -14.06
C GLN A 337 0.22 4.91 -14.08
N GLY A 338 0.00 5.62 -12.96
CA GLY A 338 0.17 7.07 -12.91
C GLY A 338 -1.05 7.85 -13.37
N TYR A 339 -2.21 7.21 -13.45
CA TYR A 339 -3.47 7.82 -13.85
C TYR A 339 -4.36 8.15 -12.65
N ILE A 340 -5.24 9.12 -12.86
CA ILE A 340 -6.26 9.55 -11.90
C ILE A 340 -7.61 9.32 -12.56
N PHE A 341 -8.42 8.45 -11.98
CA PHE A 341 -9.79 8.20 -12.41
C PHE A 341 -10.74 8.92 -11.46
N VAL A 342 -11.72 9.64 -12.00
CA VAL A 342 -12.67 10.44 -11.24
C VAL A 342 -14.08 10.07 -11.69
N PHE A 343 -14.90 9.60 -10.76
CA PHE A 343 -16.28 9.20 -11.02
C PHE A 343 -17.24 9.93 -10.10
N ASP A 344 -18.46 10.16 -10.56
CA ASP A 344 -19.59 10.47 -9.69
C ASP A 344 -19.79 9.32 -8.69
N ARG A 345 -19.88 9.65 -7.40
CA ARG A 345 -19.96 8.67 -6.29
C ARG A 345 -21.12 7.68 -6.44
N VAL A 346 -22.27 8.16 -6.90
CA VAL A 346 -23.52 7.38 -6.88
C VAL A 346 -23.69 6.56 -8.14
N THR A 347 -23.36 7.15 -9.29
CA THR A 347 -23.65 6.57 -10.62
C THR A 347 -22.46 5.86 -11.23
N GLY A 348 -21.23 6.12 -10.76
CA GLY A 348 -20.01 5.60 -11.37
C GLY A 348 -19.68 6.22 -12.72
N LYS A 349 -20.39 7.28 -13.15
CA LYS A 349 -20.13 7.96 -14.40
C LYS A 349 -18.80 8.72 -14.33
N PRO A 350 -17.90 8.59 -15.32
CA PRO A 350 -16.67 9.38 -15.36
C PRO A 350 -16.98 10.88 -15.39
N LEU A 351 -16.28 11.66 -14.57
CA LEU A 351 -16.37 13.13 -14.57
C LEU A 351 -15.42 13.77 -15.59
N PHE A 352 -14.42 13.03 -16.04
CA PHE A 352 -13.52 13.39 -17.12
C PHE A 352 -13.50 12.30 -18.20
N PRO A 353 -13.13 12.62 -19.46
CA PRO A 353 -13.17 11.65 -20.54
C PRO A 353 -12.13 10.52 -20.34
N ILE A 354 -12.61 9.29 -20.47
CA ILE A 354 -11.80 8.06 -20.51
C ILE A 354 -11.90 7.49 -21.93
N LYS A 355 -10.75 7.21 -22.56
CA LYS A 355 -10.67 6.69 -23.93
C LYS A 355 -10.15 5.26 -23.92
N GLU A 356 -10.88 4.38 -24.61
CA GLU A 356 -10.35 3.08 -24.99
C GLU A 356 -9.19 3.28 -25.98
N THR A 357 -7.98 2.97 -25.54
CA THR A 357 -6.76 3.17 -26.31
C THR A 357 -6.14 1.83 -26.67
N ALA A 358 -5.84 1.62 -27.95
CA ALA A 358 -5.17 0.42 -28.42
C ALA A 358 -3.69 0.42 -28.02
N PHE A 359 -3.19 -0.75 -27.61
CA PHE A 359 -1.78 -0.99 -27.30
C PHE A 359 -1.25 -2.18 -28.11
N GLN A 360 0.05 -2.44 -28.01
CA GLN A 360 0.65 -3.63 -28.61
C GLN A 360 0.04 -4.90 -28.02
N THR A 361 -0.20 -5.89 -28.86
CA THR A 361 -0.80 -7.17 -28.44
C THR A 361 0.15 -8.37 -28.64
N ASP A 362 1.37 -8.13 -29.13
CA ASP A 362 2.37 -9.18 -29.30
C ASP A 362 2.84 -9.67 -27.93
N ALA A 363 2.42 -10.89 -27.57
CA ALA A 363 2.62 -11.48 -26.26
C ALA A 363 3.14 -12.93 -26.36
N MET A 364 3.41 -13.54 -25.21
CA MET A 364 3.80 -14.96 -25.14
C MET A 364 2.72 -15.88 -25.73
N GLU A 365 3.15 -17.05 -26.21
CA GLU A 365 2.25 -18.09 -26.73
C GLU A 365 1.14 -18.44 -25.71
N GLY A 366 -0.11 -18.51 -26.20
CA GLY A 366 -1.32 -18.75 -25.42
C GLY A 366 -1.97 -17.48 -24.86
N GLU A 367 -1.25 -16.36 -24.79
CA GLU A 367 -1.77 -15.10 -24.27
C GLU A 367 -2.71 -14.41 -25.26
N LYS A 368 -3.76 -13.76 -24.75
CA LYS A 368 -4.71 -12.96 -25.52
C LYS A 368 -4.92 -11.60 -24.85
N PRO A 369 -3.95 -10.66 -24.99
CA PRO A 369 -4.06 -9.35 -24.38
C PRO A 369 -5.34 -8.64 -24.83
N SER A 370 -5.92 -7.82 -23.95
CA SER A 370 -7.03 -6.95 -24.34
C SER A 370 -6.62 -6.04 -25.50
N LYS A 371 -7.56 -5.80 -26.42
CA LYS A 371 -7.35 -4.92 -27.58
C LYS A 371 -7.15 -3.47 -27.19
N THR A 372 -7.78 -3.03 -26.09
CA THR A 372 -7.73 -1.67 -25.60
C THR A 372 -7.61 -1.64 -24.08
N GLN A 373 -7.19 -0.48 -23.57
CA GLN A 373 -7.21 -0.16 -22.14
C GLN A 373 -7.91 1.19 -21.93
N PRO A 374 -8.60 1.38 -20.80
CA PRO A 374 -9.28 2.62 -20.48
C PRO A 374 -8.27 3.66 -19.97
N ILE A 375 -8.03 4.71 -20.76
CA ILE A 375 -7.05 5.76 -20.43
C ILE A 375 -7.78 7.09 -20.14
N PRO A 376 -7.71 7.62 -18.90
CA PRO A 376 -8.25 8.94 -18.61
C PRO A 376 -7.39 10.01 -19.28
N THR A 377 -8.05 10.95 -19.95
CA THR A 377 -7.37 12.10 -20.59
C THR A 377 -7.15 13.25 -19.60
N LEU A 378 -8.03 13.35 -18.60
CA LEU A 378 -7.93 14.22 -17.45
C LEU A 378 -8.45 13.45 -16.21
N PRO A 379 -7.97 13.77 -15.01
CA PRO A 379 -6.81 14.61 -14.71
C PRO A 379 -5.52 14.12 -15.37
N LEU A 380 -4.56 15.03 -15.60
CA LEU A 380 -3.30 14.70 -16.26
C LEU A 380 -2.53 13.60 -15.49
N PRO A 381 -1.83 12.69 -16.17
CA PRO A 381 -1.01 11.69 -15.50
C PRO A 381 0.03 12.33 -14.57
N PHE A 382 0.23 11.74 -13.40
CA PHE A 382 1.18 12.25 -12.40
C PHE A 382 2.57 11.61 -12.48
N THR A 383 2.74 10.61 -13.35
CA THR A 383 4.04 10.05 -13.71
C THR A 383 4.26 10.06 -15.20
N ARG A 384 5.52 9.91 -15.63
CA ARG A 384 5.84 9.61 -17.04
C ARG A 384 5.16 8.31 -17.48
N GLN A 385 4.88 8.18 -18.78
CA GLN A 385 4.12 7.07 -19.36
C GLN A 385 4.93 6.24 -20.36
N THR A 386 6.18 6.63 -20.61
CA THR A 386 7.07 6.03 -21.59
C THR A 386 8.50 6.09 -21.08
N PHE A 387 9.36 5.20 -21.58
CA PHE A 387 10.81 5.27 -21.38
C PHE A 387 11.53 4.86 -22.67
N GLY A 388 12.60 5.57 -23.03
CA GLY A 388 13.49 5.24 -24.14
C GLY A 388 14.88 5.87 -23.98
N ALA A 389 15.69 5.82 -25.04
CA ALA A 389 17.11 6.21 -24.99
C ALA A 389 17.34 7.67 -24.53
N LYS A 390 16.44 8.59 -24.91
CA LYS A 390 16.49 9.99 -24.49
C LYS A 390 16.26 10.21 -22.99
N ASP A 391 15.67 9.23 -22.31
CA ASP A 391 15.25 9.33 -20.92
C ASP A 391 16.34 8.87 -19.95
N PHE A 392 17.51 8.43 -20.44
CA PHE A 392 18.65 8.10 -19.60
C PHE A 392 19.17 9.32 -18.84
N ASN A 393 19.50 9.12 -17.57
CA ASN A 393 20.02 10.16 -16.69
C ASN A 393 21.37 10.70 -17.20
N SER A 394 21.63 12.00 -17.04
CA SER A 394 22.80 12.65 -17.67
C SER A 394 24.13 12.15 -17.10
N PHE A 395 24.15 11.71 -15.85
CA PHE A 395 25.30 11.21 -15.10
C PHE A 395 25.30 9.68 -14.96
N VAL A 396 24.56 8.97 -15.82
CA VAL A 396 24.34 7.52 -15.69
C VAL A 396 25.66 6.81 -15.89
N ALA A 397 26.00 5.93 -14.95
CA ALA A 397 27.18 5.11 -15.11
C ALA A 397 26.95 4.02 -16.17
N ASN A 398 28.04 3.53 -16.80
CA ASN A 398 28.00 2.42 -17.76
C ASN A 398 26.94 2.55 -18.88
N ARG A 399 26.73 3.79 -19.37
CA ARG A 399 25.74 4.15 -20.40
C ARG A 399 25.76 3.22 -21.61
N ASP A 400 26.91 3.00 -22.23
CA ASP A 400 27.02 2.20 -23.47
C ASP A 400 26.48 0.79 -23.30
N SER A 401 26.71 0.17 -22.13
CA SER A 401 26.20 -1.16 -21.80
C SER A 401 24.67 -1.15 -21.63
N LEU A 402 24.14 -0.14 -20.93
CA LEU A 402 22.70 0.00 -20.70
C LEU A 402 21.94 0.34 -21.98
N GLU A 403 22.49 1.18 -22.85
CA GLU A 403 21.94 1.46 -24.18
C GLU A 403 22.02 0.22 -25.08
N GLY A 404 23.09 -0.57 -24.96
CA GLY A 404 23.20 -1.87 -25.63
C GLY A 404 22.10 -2.85 -25.22
N LEU A 405 21.71 -2.86 -23.93
CA LEU A 405 20.55 -3.61 -23.43
C LEU A 405 19.23 -3.05 -23.98
N LEU A 406 19.04 -1.71 -23.95
CA LEU A 406 17.84 -1.07 -24.46
C LEU A 406 17.59 -1.42 -25.94
N LYS A 407 18.64 -1.43 -26.77
CA LYS A 407 18.55 -1.78 -28.21
C LYS A 407 18.03 -3.20 -28.48
N LYS A 408 18.19 -4.11 -27.52
CA LYS A 408 17.71 -5.50 -27.60
C LYS A 408 16.41 -5.74 -26.83
N ALA A 409 15.92 -4.73 -26.13
CA ALA A 409 14.74 -4.83 -25.28
C ALA A 409 13.49 -4.32 -26.01
N ARG A 410 12.34 -4.79 -25.56
CA ARG A 410 11.03 -4.21 -25.87
C ARG A 410 10.78 -3.04 -24.91
N PHE A 411 10.30 -1.91 -25.41
CA PHE A 411 9.96 -0.76 -24.55
C PHE A 411 8.93 0.16 -25.23
N GLY A 412 8.38 1.09 -24.45
CA GLY A 412 7.73 2.28 -25.02
C GLY A 412 6.45 2.70 -24.34
N THR A 413 5.63 1.78 -23.83
CA THR A 413 4.33 2.12 -23.21
C THR A 413 4.10 1.38 -21.90
N ALA A 414 3.13 1.87 -21.14
CA ALA A 414 2.71 1.26 -19.88
C ALA A 414 2.11 -0.14 -20.07
N TYR A 415 1.39 -0.40 -21.16
CA TYR A 415 0.68 -1.67 -21.39
C TYR A 415 1.35 -2.53 -22.48
N ILE A 416 2.67 -2.45 -22.63
CA ILE A 416 3.41 -3.33 -23.52
C ILE A 416 3.41 -4.76 -22.94
N PRO A 417 2.93 -5.79 -23.68
CA PRO A 417 2.93 -7.15 -23.17
C PRO A 417 4.36 -7.65 -22.88
N ILE A 418 4.49 -8.42 -21.81
CA ILE A 418 5.76 -9.02 -21.41
C ILE A 418 6.01 -10.27 -22.27
N THR A 419 7.24 -10.44 -22.75
CA THR A 419 7.62 -11.57 -23.62
C THR A 419 8.87 -12.28 -23.10
N GLY A 420 9.44 -13.19 -23.91
CA GLY A 420 10.73 -13.85 -23.64
C GLY A 420 11.94 -12.92 -23.72
N ASP A 421 11.76 -11.74 -24.32
CA ASP A 421 12.73 -10.65 -24.36
C ASP A 421 12.60 -9.73 -23.14
N MET A 422 13.68 -9.06 -22.77
CA MET A 422 13.66 -8.00 -21.76
C MET A 422 12.64 -6.94 -22.17
N THR A 423 11.62 -6.74 -21.33
CA THR A 423 10.55 -5.76 -21.57
C THR A 423 10.66 -4.67 -20.51
N ILE A 424 10.95 -3.44 -20.94
CA ILE A 424 11.08 -2.26 -20.09
C ILE A 424 9.82 -1.42 -20.24
N PHE A 425 9.22 -1.03 -19.12
CA PHE A 425 8.00 -0.24 -19.15
C PHE A 425 7.95 0.78 -18.00
N TYR A 426 7.10 1.77 -18.22
CA TYR A 426 7.01 2.95 -17.40
C TYR A 426 5.55 3.45 -17.34
N PRO A 427 4.97 3.71 -16.16
CA PRO A 427 5.53 3.40 -14.85
C PRO A 427 5.80 1.90 -14.69
N GLY A 428 6.80 1.57 -13.88
CA GLY A 428 7.16 0.18 -13.61
C GLY A 428 6.05 -0.59 -12.88
N THR A 429 6.22 -1.90 -12.73
CA THR A 429 5.26 -2.78 -12.03
C THR A 429 5.01 -2.33 -10.59
N ASP A 430 6.07 -1.93 -9.88
CA ASP A 430 5.96 -1.34 -8.54
C ASP A 430 5.51 0.14 -8.59
N GLY A 431 4.70 0.49 -9.60
CA GLY A 431 3.80 1.63 -9.74
C GLY A 431 4.36 3.05 -9.62
N GLY A 432 3.59 4.01 -10.13
CA GLY A 432 3.65 5.41 -9.74
C GLY A 432 3.09 5.60 -8.33
N ALA A 433 1.78 5.39 -8.16
CA ALA A 433 1.14 5.40 -6.84
C ALA A 433 1.50 4.15 -6.01
N GLN A 434 1.35 4.28 -4.69
CA GLN A 434 1.66 3.24 -3.70
C GLN A 434 0.63 3.21 -2.57
N TRP A 435 0.74 2.25 -1.66
CA TRP A 435 -0.23 2.01 -0.57
C TRP A 435 -0.52 3.22 0.31
N GLY A 436 0.41 4.17 0.41
CA GLY A 436 0.21 5.41 1.14
C GLY A 436 -0.96 6.24 0.62
N GLY A 437 -1.31 6.13 -0.67
CA GLY A 437 -2.38 6.90 -1.27
C GLY A 437 -2.07 8.40 -1.41
N ALA A 438 -3.11 9.16 -1.73
CA ALA A 438 -3.05 10.62 -1.87
C ALA A 438 -3.87 11.32 -0.79
N ALA A 439 -3.50 12.55 -0.47
CA ALA A 439 -4.31 13.45 0.35
C ALA A 439 -5.17 14.35 -0.54
N THR A 440 -6.31 14.77 -0.03
CA THR A 440 -7.21 15.72 -0.69
C THR A 440 -7.66 16.79 0.28
N ASP A 441 -7.76 18.04 -0.17
CA ASP A 441 -8.31 19.12 0.64
C ASP A 441 -9.71 19.57 0.17
N PRO A 442 -10.44 20.36 0.98
CA PRO A 442 -11.78 20.83 0.64
C PRO A 442 -11.86 21.72 -0.61
N ASP A 443 -10.73 22.24 -1.11
CA ASP A 443 -10.67 23.06 -2.33
C ASP A 443 -10.67 22.18 -3.60
N GLY A 444 -10.67 20.85 -3.45
CA GLY A 444 -10.59 19.90 -4.55
C GLY A 444 -9.16 19.71 -5.06
N ILE A 445 -8.14 19.99 -4.25
CA ILE A 445 -6.75 19.73 -4.61
C ILE A 445 -6.32 18.37 -4.05
N MET A 446 -5.73 17.55 -4.91
CA MET A 446 -5.16 16.24 -4.57
C MET A 446 -3.63 16.30 -4.58
N TYR A 447 -3.00 15.66 -3.59
CA TYR A 447 -1.55 15.62 -3.41
C TYR A 447 -1.05 14.17 -3.47
N ILE A 448 -0.24 13.87 -4.48
CA ILE A 448 0.10 12.51 -4.88
C ILE A 448 1.63 12.32 -4.78
N PRO A 449 2.12 11.50 -3.83
CA PRO A 449 3.48 10.98 -3.89
C PRO A 449 3.54 9.90 -4.98
N ALA A 450 4.60 9.90 -5.77
CA ALA A 450 4.77 8.91 -6.82
C ALA A 450 6.22 8.51 -7.03
N LYS A 451 6.44 7.26 -7.44
CA LYS A 451 7.73 6.78 -7.93
C LYS A 451 7.85 6.95 -9.42
N GLU A 452 9.08 7.21 -9.85
CA GLU A 452 9.42 7.54 -11.22
C GLU A 452 10.68 6.75 -11.65
N ILE A 453 10.61 5.41 -11.56
CA ILE A 453 11.73 4.50 -11.84
C ILE A 453 11.31 3.44 -12.88
N PRO A 454 12.11 3.23 -13.95
CA PRO A 454 11.85 2.18 -14.92
C PRO A 454 12.07 0.80 -14.30
N VAL A 455 11.19 -0.13 -14.66
CA VAL A 455 11.31 -1.55 -14.33
C VAL A 455 11.45 -2.35 -15.61
N TYR A 456 12.18 -3.46 -15.55
CA TYR A 456 12.21 -4.46 -16.60
C TYR A 456 11.80 -5.83 -16.08
N THR A 457 11.18 -6.61 -16.96
CA THR A 457 10.84 -8.00 -16.67
C THR A 457 10.80 -8.84 -17.95
N THR A 458 10.81 -10.15 -17.78
CA THR A 458 10.77 -11.14 -18.85
C THR A 458 9.95 -12.33 -18.39
N LEU A 459 9.26 -13.01 -19.31
CA LEU A 459 8.64 -14.31 -19.08
C LEU A 459 9.56 -15.43 -19.56
N LYS A 460 9.80 -16.42 -18.71
CA LYS A 460 10.57 -17.62 -19.04
C LYS A 460 9.66 -18.85 -19.00
N LYS A 461 9.77 -19.73 -20.00
CA LYS A 461 9.07 -21.03 -20.01
C LYS A 461 9.51 -21.82 -18.77
N LYS A 462 8.55 -22.34 -18.00
CA LYS A 462 8.81 -23.38 -17.01
C LYS A 462 9.18 -24.64 -17.79
N GLU A 463 10.31 -25.29 -17.48
CA GLU A 463 10.60 -26.57 -18.16
C GLU A 463 9.57 -27.61 -17.74
N VAL A 464 9.02 -28.33 -18.72
CA VAL A 464 8.03 -29.39 -18.54
C VAL A 464 8.69 -30.57 -17.82
N LEU A 465 8.07 -31.05 -16.75
CA LEU A 465 8.57 -32.19 -15.99
C LEU A 465 8.24 -33.48 -16.75
N SER A 466 9.18 -33.99 -17.55
CA SER A 466 9.10 -35.37 -18.03
C SER A 466 9.20 -36.28 -16.79
N ASP A 467 8.12 -37.00 -16.50
CA ASP A 467 7.94 -37.96 -15.39
C ASP A 467 7.54 -37.38 -14.02
N HIS A 468 7.25 -36.07 -13.92
CA HIS A 468 6.89 -35.37 -12.66
C HIS A 468 7.94 -35.47 -11.54
N ALA A 469 9.09 -36.14 -11.75
CA ALA A 469 10.15 -36.27 -10.77
C ALA A 469 10.97 -34.96 -10.67
N VAL A 470 10.95 -34.32 -9.50
CA VAL A 470 11.62 -33.04 -9.24
C VAL A 470 12.67 -33.16 -8.14
N ASN A 471 13.78 -32.44 -8.30
CA ASN A 471 14.80 -32.27 -7.27
C ASN A 471 14.71 -30.87 -6.63
N GLY A 472 15.52 -30.62 -5.59
CA GLY A 472 15.50 -29.37 -4.84
C GLY A 472 15.82 -28.12 -5.67
N SER A 473 16.78 -28.22 -6.60
CA SER A 473 17.12 -27.11 -7.51
C SER A 473 15.95 -26.74 -8.41
N LYS A 474 15.26 -27.75 -8.95
CA LYS A 474 14.11 -27.54 -9.82
C LYS A 474 12.93 -26.93 -9.07
N LEU A 475 12.64 -27.43 -7.88
CA LEU A 475 11.61 -26.87 -7.00
C LEU A 475 11.93 -25.43 -6.59
N TYR A 476 13.20 -25.10 -6.38
CA TYR A 476 13.64 -23.73 -6.16
C TYR A 476 13.35 -22.82 -7.36
N GLN A 477 13.69 -23.26 -8.58
CA GLN A 477 13.41 -22.49 -9.79
C GLN A 477 11.91 -22.22 -9.97
N LEU A 478 11.07 -23.21 -9.67
CA LEU A 478 9.63 -23.11 -9.83
C LEU A 478 8.97 -22.19 -8.79
N ASN A 479 9.43 -22.22 -7.54
CA ASN A 479 8.72 -21.61 -6.42
C ASN A 479 9.42 -20.37 -5.83
N CYS A 480 10.73 -20.23 -6.01
CA CYS A 480 11.53 -19.21 -5.33
C CYS A 480 12.22 -18.21 -6.27
N ALA A 481 12.64 -18.66 -7.46
CA ALA A 481 13.52 -17.87 -8.32
C ALA A 481 12.89 -16.60 -8.90
N ALA A 482 11.57 -16.53 -9.06
CA ALA A 482 10.88 -15.32 -9.52
C ALA A 482 11.11 -14.11 -8.58
N CYS A 483 11.29 -14.39 -7.28
CA CYS A 483 11.57 -13.39 -6.26
C CYS A 483 13.06 -13.31 -5.93
N HIS A 484 13.72 -14.46 -5.78
CA HIS A 484 15.08 -14.55 -5.24
C HIS A 484 16.18 -14.67 -6.30
N GLY A 485 15.82 -14.66 -7.59
CA GLY A 485 16.74 -14.88 -8.70
C GLY A 485 17.07 -16.36 -8.89
N ALA A 486 17.34 -16.79 -10.12
CA ALA A 486 17.79 -18.17 -10.38
C ALA A 486 19.14 -18.49 -9.69
N ASP A 487 19.93 -17.46 -9.43
CA ASP A 487 21.24 -17.45 -8.78
C ASP A 487 21.18 -17.19 -7.26
N LYS A 488 19.98 -17.13 -6.66
CA LYS A 488 19.76 -16.89 -5.23
C LYS A 488 20.17 -15.49 -4.75
N THR A 489 20.53 -14.53 -5.61
CA THR A 489 21.06 -13.24 -5.14
C THR A 489 20.02 -12.29 -4.56
N GLY A 490 18.73 -12.56 -4.78
CA GLY A 490 17.67 -11.61 -4.45
C GLY A 490 17.69 -10.41 -5.41
N ASN A 491 17.14 -9.28 -4.97
CA ASN A 491 17.10 -8.06 -5.77
C ASN A 491 17.88 -6.90 -5.12
N HIS A 492 18.22 -5.89 -5.92
CA HIS A 492 19.11 -4.79 -5.52
C HIS A 492 18.61 -3.96 -4.31
N ASP A 493 17.30 -3.72 -4.21
CA ASP A 493 16.72 -2.92 -3.12
C ASP A 493 16.47 -3.72 -1.82
N GLY A 494 16.73 -5.03 -1.86
CA GLY A 494 16.54 -5.95 -0.74
C GLY A 494 15.08 -6.27 -0.41
N SER A 495 14.12 -5.87 -1.24
CA SER A 495 12.72 -6.30 -1.08
C SER A 495 12.60 -7.82 -1.16
N TYR A 496 13.44 -8.47 -1.97
CA TYR A 496 13.68 -9.91 -1.98
C TYR A 496 15.12 -10.20 -1.53
N PRO A 497 15.32 -10.80 -0.35
CA PRO A 497 16.67 -10.99 0.18
C PRO A 497 17.45 -12.05 -0.60
N SER A 498 18.78 -11.89 -0.60
CA SER A 498 19.68 -12.95 -1.04
C SER A 498 19.47 -14.21 -0.20
N LEU A 499 19.42 -15.36 -0.88
CA LEU A 499 19.46 -16.71 -0.33
C LEU A 499 20.84 -17.36 -0.51
N VAL A 500 21.82 -16.62 -1.04
CA VAL A 500 23.23 -17.05 -1.05
C VAL A 500 23.71 -17.21 0.40
N ASN A 501 24.44 -18.29 0.66
CA ASN A 501 24.96 -18.65 1.97
C ASN A 501 23.91 -18.61 3.09
N ILE A 502 22.67 -19.00 2.80
CA ILE A 502 21.56 -18.95 3.76
C ILE A 502 21.78 -19.89 4.95
N GLU A 503 22.54 -20.98 4.75
CA GLU A 503 22.96 -21.92 5.80
C GLU A 503 23.79 -21.27 6.91
N LYS A 504 24.40 -20.11 6.66
CA LYS A 504 25.13 -19.33 7.67
C LYS A 504 24.21 -18.41 8.48
N ARG A 505 22.97 -18.22 8.05
CA ARG A 505 22.04 -17.21 8.59
C ARG A 505 20.76 -17.81 9.17
N LEU A 506 20.35 -18.99 8.70
CA LEU A 506 19.13 -19.67 9.11
C LEU A 506 19.36 -21.16 9.33
N THR A 507 18.70 -21.71 10.34
CA THR A 507 18.62 -23.15 10.56
C THR A 507 17.59 -23.80 9.63
N LYS A 508 17.63 -25.13 9.50
CA LYS A 508 16.62 -25.90 8.76
C LYS A 508 15.22 -25.61 9.29
N GLU A 509 15.03 -25.61 10.60
CA GLU A 509 13.74 -25.38 11.27
C GLU A 509 13.19 -23.98 10.99
N GLN A 510 14.08 -22.97 10.96
CA GLN A 510 13.70 -21.61 10.62
C GLN A 510 13.26 -21.49 9.15
N ILE A 511 13.97 -22.15 8.22
CA ILE A 511 13.55 -22.17 6.80
C ILE A 511 12.23 -22.92 6.64
N THR A 512 12.06 -24.07 7.30
CA THR A 512 10.79 -24.82 7.31
C THR A 512 9.64 -23.93 7.77
N THR A 513 9.82 -23.19 8.86
CA THR A 513 8.79 -22.28 9.38
C THR A 513 8.44 -21.18 8.37
N ILE A 514 9.44 -20.59 7.70
CA ILE A 514 9.22 -19.57 6.67
C ILE A 514 8.47 -20.17 5.47
N LEU A 515 8.82 -21.36 5.00
CA LEU A 515 8.11 -22.03 3.92
C LEU A 515 6.68 -22.40 4.34
N GLN A 516 6.42 -22.75 5.59
CA GLN A 516 5.09 -23.11 6.06
C GLN A 516 4.18 -21.91 6.31
N LYS A 517 4.71 -20.81 6.86
CA LYS A 517 3.92 -19.65 7.30
C LYS A 517 4.02 -18.44 6.38
N GLY A 518 4.97 -18.44 5.44
CA GLY A 518 5.35 -17.25 4.69
C GLY A 518 6.11 -16.24 5.55
N LYS A 519 6.59 -15.15 4.92
CA LYS A 519 7.18 -14.00 5.62
C LYS A 519 7.12 -12.72 4.77
N GLY A 520 6.46 -11.68 5.28
CA GLY A 520 6.42 -10.36 4.64
C GLY A 520 5.62 -10.40 3.34
N MET A 521 6.32 -10.36 2.20
CA MET A 521 5.71 -10.54 0.88
C MET A 521 5.78 -11.98 0.36
N MET A 522 6.56 -12.85 1.02
CA MET A 522 6.66 -14.25 0.62
C MET A 522 5.44 -15.03 1.13
N PRO A 523 4.62 -15.64 0.25
CA PRO A 523 3.49 -16.47 0.65
C PRO A 523 3.95 -17.76 1.34
N SER A 524 3.02 -18.45 1.99
CA SER A 524 3.27 -19.81 2.47
C SER A 524 3.30 -20.79 1.28
N PHE A 525 4.09 -21.85 1.42
CA PHE A 525 4.24 -22.92 0.44
C PHE A 525 3.42 -24.14 0.88
N SER A 526 2.26 -23.92 1.50
CA SER A 526 1.41 -25.01 1.99
C SER A 526 0.79 -25.86 0.87
N HIS A 527 0.83 -25.36 -0.37
CA HIS A 527 0.35 -26.03 -1.58
C HIS A 527 1.29 -27.13 -2.11
N ILE A 528 2.55 -27.21 -1.64
CA ILE A 528 3.48 -28.30 -1.98
C ILE A 528 3.69 -29.25 -0.80
N SER A 529 4.05 -30.49 -1.10
CA SER A 529 4.26 -31.54 -0.10
C SER A 529 5.46 -31.24 0.83
N ASP A 530 5.46 -31.81 2.03
CA ASP A 530 6.61 -31.67 2.94
C ASP A 530 7.87 -32.34 2.39
N ALA A 531 7.74 -33.33 1.51
CA ALA A 531 8.86 -33.93 0.79
C ALA A 531 9.50 -32.92 -0.19
N GLU A 532 8.68 -32.20 -0.96
CA GLU A 532 9.16 -31.12 -1.84
C GLU A 532 9.78 -29.97 -1.05
N LYS A 533 9.16 -29.52 0.05
CA LYS A 533 9.75 -28.48 0.92
C LYS A 533 11.12 -28.91 1.44
N ASN A 534 11.26 -30.16 1.89
CA ASN A 534 12.55 -30.67 2.36
C ASN A 534 13.63 -30.64 1.28
N LEU A 535 13.30 -31.00 0.02
CA LEU A 535 14.24 -30.89 -1.09
C LEU A 535 14.64 -29.43 -1.39
N ILE A 536 13.71 -28.48 -1.31
CA ILE A 536 14.03 -27.04 -1.42
C ILE A 536 15.00 -26.65 -0.31
N ILE A 537 14.71 -27.03 0.94
CA ILE A 537 15.55 -26.70 2.09
C ILE A 537 16.95 -27.30 1.94
N ASP A 538 17.06 -28.56 1.54
CA ASP A 538 18.35 -29.22 1.35
C ASP A 538 19.15 -28.55 0.21
N PHE A 539 18.50 -28.14 -0.89
CA PHE A 539 19.14 -27.35 -1.95
C PHE A 539 19.60 -25.96 -1.47
N LEU A 540 18.79 -25.29 -0.64
CA LEU A 540 19.14 -23.99 -0.05
C LEU A 540 20.32 -24.11 0.93
N LEU A 541 20.40 -25.22 1.66
CA LEU A 541 21.48 -25.53 2.59
C LEU A 541 22.71 -26.16 1.93
N ASN A 542 22.76 -26.18 0.58
CA ASN A 542 23.83 -26.77 -0.22
C ASN A 542 24.14 -28.24 0.15
N LYS A 543 23.11 -29.00 0.55
CA LYS A 543 23.23 -30.45 0.69
C LYS A 543 23.09 -31.09 -0.68
N ASN A 544 24.10 -31.86 -1.09
CA ASN A 544 24.03 -32.63 -2.31
C ASN A 544 23.11 -33.83 -2.08
N THR A 545 21.90 -33.79 -2.65
CA THR A 545 20.97 -34.91 -2.66
C THR A 545 20.57 -35.22 -4.09
N ASP A 546 20.72 -36.48 -4.50
CA ASP A 546 20.17 -36.99 -5.77
C ASP A 546 18.68 -37.37 -5.63
N GLN A 547 18.09 -37.05 -4.48
CA GLN A 547 16.70 -37.35 -4.18
C GLN A 547 15.77 -36.58 -5.11
N LYS A 548 14.80 -37.32 -5.67
CA LYS A 548 13.70 -36.78 -6.44
C LYS A 548 12.38 -37.23 -5.82
N VAL A 549 11.37 -36.39 -5.92
CA VAL A 549 9.99 -36.70 -5.53
C VAL A 549 9.07 -36.45 -6.70
N VAL A 550 7.94 -37.16 -6.74
CA VAL A 550 6.87 -36.83 -7.69
C VAL A 550 6.26 -35.50 -7.26
N SER A 551 6.30 -34.50 -8.13
CA SER A 551 5.79 -33.18 -7.80
C SER A 551 4.27 -33.22 -7.62
N THR A 552 3.78 -32.55 -6.58
CA THR A 552 2.34 -32.33 -6.43
C THR A 552 1.86 -31.10 -7.20
N ASN A 553 2.77 -30.37 -7.86
CA ASN A 553 2.46 -29.16 -8.59
C ASN A 553 1.86 -29.50 -9.97
N ASN A 554 0.55 -29.34 -10.09
CA ASN A 554 -0.21 -29.47 -11.34
C ASN A 554 -0.43 -28.11 -12.04
N GLY A 555 0.40 -27.12 -11.73
CA GLY A 555 0.28 -25.75 -12.23
C GLY A 555 0.17 -25.68 -13.74
N GLN A 556 -0.92 -25.06 -14.21
CA GLN A 556 -1.22 -24.94 -15.65
C GLN A 556 -0.54 -23.72 -16.29
N VAL A 557 0.07 -22.82 -15.50
CA VAL A 557 0.74 -21.64 -16.03
C VAL A 557 2.13 -22.04 -16.55
N PRO A 558 2.41 -21.94 -17.86
CA PRO A 558 3.65 -22.44 -18.46
C PRO A 558 4.83 -21.46 -18.34
N TYR A 559 4.62 -20.28 -17.75
CA TYR A 559 5.64 -19.24 -17.63
C TYR A 559 5.83 -18.79 -16.18
N HIS A 560 7.02 -18.29 -15.87
CA HIS A 560 7.27 -17.48 -14.68
C HIS A 560 7.89 -16.15 -15.10
N ASN A 561 7.63 -15.08 -14.34
CA ASN A 561 8.27 -13.79 -14.56
C ASN A 561 9.64 -13.74 -13.86
N THR A 562 10.54 -12.91 -14.37
CA THR A 562 11.86 -12.67 -13.76
C THR A 562 11.84 -11.62 -12.65
N GLY A 563 10.67 -11.30 -12.09
CA GLY A 563 10.51 -10.40 -10.96
C GLY A 563 10.43 -8.90 -11.29
N TYR A 564 10.43 -8.11 -10.22
CA TYR A 564 10.23 -6.65 -10.19
C TYR A 564 11.57 -5.89 -10.33
N ASN A 565 12.27 -6.08 -11.44
CA ASN A 565 13.65 -5.56 -11.58
C ASN A 565 13.66 -4.06 -11.85
N ARG A 566 13.93 -3.26 -10.82
CA ARG A 566 14.23 -1.83 -10.99
C ARG A 566 15.54 -1.66 -11.73
N TRP A 567 15.55 -0.76 -12.71
CA TRP A 567 16.72 -0.57 -13.54
C TRP A 567 17.64 0.50 -12.97
N TYR A 568 18.74 0.04 -12.37
CA TYR A 568 19.79 0.87 -11.79
C TYR A 568 21.09 0.78 -12.61
N ASP A 569 21.91 1.83 -12.54
CA ASP A 569 23.28 1.80 -13.03
C ASP A 569 24.23 1.09 -12.03
N LYS A 570 25.52 0.95 -12.38
CA LYS A 570 26.51 0.27 -11.51
C LYS A 570 26.76 0.98 -10.17
N ASN A 571 26.34 2.23 -10.03
CA ASN A 571 26.45 3.00 -8.80
C ASN A 571 25.17 2.90 -7.94
N GLY A 572 24.15 2.18 -8.40
CA GLY A 572 22.89 1.98 -7.69
C GLY A 572 21.87 3.10 -7.87
N TYR A 573 22.02 3.97 -8.88
CA TYR A 573 21.08 5.04 -9.20
C TYR A 573 20.13 4.65 -10.35
N PRO A 574 18.86 5.08 -10.35
CA PRO A 574 17.95 4.78 -11.46
C PRO A 574 18.51 5.27 -12.78
N VAL A 575 18.37 4.45 -13.82
CA VAL A 575 18.90 4.80 -15.15
C VAL A 575 18.15 5.96 -15.80
N SER A 576 16.90 6.23 -15.39
CA SER A 576 16.08 7.33 -15.91
C SER A 576 16.53 8.69 -15.38
N GLN A 577 16.29 9.76 -16.11
CA GLN A 577 16.48 11.13 -15.60
C GLN A 577 15.65 11.33 -14.32
N PRO A 578 16.19 12.03 -13.30
CA PRO A 578 15.38 12.47 -12.16
C PRO A 578 14.29 13.48 -12.61
N PRO A 579 13.21 13.66 -11.82
CA PRO A 579 13.01 13.10 -10.49
C PRO A 579 12.66 11.59 -10.51
N TRP A 580 13.17 10.84 -9.53
CA TRP A 580 12.89 9.41 -9.31
C TRP A 580 11.79 9.17 -8.28
N GLY A 581 11.46 10.22 -7.54
CA GLY A 581 10.29 10.31 -6.68
C GLY A 581 9.77 11.72 -6.73
N THR A 582 8.45 11.88 -6.78
CA THR A 582 7.79 13.18 -6.91
C THR A 582 6.69 13.32 -5.88
N LEU A 583 6.41 14.57 -5.50
CA LEU A 583 5.15 14.98 -4.90
C LEU A 583 4.45 15.90 -5.90
N THR A 584 3.19 15.61 -6.22
CA THR A 584 2.42 16.31 -7.25
C THR A 584 1.13 16.87 -6.67
N ALA A 585 0.82 18.13 -6.92
CA ALA A 585 -0.51 18.68 -6.67
C ALA A 585 -1.33 18.75 -7.97
N VAL A 586 -2.55 18.26 -7.92
CA VAL A 586 -3.51 18.22 -9.02
C VAL A 586 -4.79 18.90 -8.58
N ASP A 587 -5.30 19.81 -9.39
CA ASP A 587 -6.60 20.43 -9.18
C ASP A 587 -7.67 19.55 -9.82
N LEU A 588 -8.44 18.84 -9.00
CA LEU A 588 -9.44 17.88 -9.47
C LEU A 588 -10.67 18.56 -10.10
N ASN A 589 -10.86 19.86 -9.89
CA ASN A 589 -11.95 20.62 -10.53
C ASN A 589 -11.67 20.80 -12.03
N THR A 590 -10.39 20.87 -12.42
CA THR A 590 -9.96 21.12 -13.81
C THR A 590 -9.20 19.95 -14.43
N GLY A 591 -8.71 19.02 -13.60
CA GLY A 591 -7.81 17.94 -14.00
C GLY A 591 -6.36 18.38 -14.24
N GLN A 592 -6.01 19.64 -13.96
CA GLN A 592 -4.70 20.21 -14.26
C GLN A 592 -3.70 20.03 -13.12
N ARG A 593 -2.43 19.86 -13.49
CA ARG A 593 -1.33 19.84 -12.53
C ARG A 593 -1.04 21.27 -12.05
N ARG A 594 -0.98 21.47 -10.73
CA ARG A 594 -0.64 22.76 -10.10
C ARG A 594 0.87 22.92 -9.95
N TRP A 595 1.52 21.89 -9.43
CA TRP A 595 2.98 21.81 -9.29
C TRP A 595 3.42 20.35 -9.14
N GLN A 596 4.69 20.10 -9.39
CA GLN A 596 5.34 18.82 -9.11
C GLN A 596 6.78 19.08 -8.68
N VAL A 597 7.20 18.48 -7.57
CA VAL A 597 8.55 18.65 -6.99
C VAL A 597 9.18 17.29 -6.66
N PRO A 598 10.52 17.17 -6.63
CA PRO A 598 11.18 15.95 -6.17
C PRO A 598 10.83 15.64 -4.71
N LEU A 599 10.59 14.36 -4.41
CA LEU A 599 10.36 13.85 -3.05
C LEU A 599 11.50 12.92 -2.63
N GLY A 600 12.35 13.43 -1.75
CA GLY A 600 13.54 12.75 -1.27
C GLY A 600 14.83 13.17 -1.99
N GLU A 601 15.97 12.75 -1.45
CA GLU A 601 17.28 13.00 -2.04
C GLU A 601 18.25 11.83 -1.83
N TYR A 602 19.22 11.70 -2.73
CA TYR A 602 20.40 10.89 -2.47
C TYR A 602 21.52 11.81 -1.98
N LYS A 603 21.87 11.72 -0.69
CA LYS A 603 22.89 12.59 -0.07
C LYS A 603 24.22 12.59 -0.86
N GLY A 604 24.66 11.42 -1.33
CA GLY A 604 25.89 11.31 -2.13
C GLY A 604 25.86 12.03 -3.48
N LEU A 605 24.67 12.38 -4.01
CA LEU A 605 24.51 13.20 -5.21
C LEU A 605 24.42 14.69 -4.84
N THR A 606 23.68 15.04 -3.78
CA THR A 606 23.58 16.44 -3.33
C THR A 606 24.90 16.98 -2.78
N ASP A 607 25.70 16.14 -2.13
CA ASP A 607 27.08 16.47 -1.72
C ASP A 607 28.00 16.78 -2.91
N LYS A 608 27.64 16.32 -4.12
CA LYS A 608 28.35 16.59 -5.39
C LYS A 608 27.75 17.76 -6.18
N GLY A 609 26.80 18.50 -5.60
CA GLY A 609 26.14 19.64 -6.25
C GLY A 609 25.00 19.26 -7.21
N ILE A 610 24.58 17.99 -7.27
CA ILE A 610 23.39 17.59 -8.03
C ILE A 610 22.15 17.94 -7.19
N PRO A 611 21.15 18.66 -7.75
CA PRO A 611 19.92 18.99 -7.01
C PRO A 611 19.18 17.75 -6.49
N PRO A 612 18.27 17.88 -5.51
CA PRO A 612 17.45 16.78 -5.02
C PRO A 612 16.76 16.02 -6.16
N THR A 613 17.09 14.75 -6.30
CA THR A 613 16.66 13.90 -7.41
C THR A 613 15.34 13.16 -7.13
N GLY A 614 14.80 13.23 -5.91
CA GLY A 614 13.78 12.29 -5.46
C GLY A 614 14.34 10.88 -5.20
N THR A 615 13.58 10.07 -4.48
CA THR A 615 13.85 8.64 -4.27
C THR A 615 12.57 7.82 -4.44
N ASP A 616 12.68 6.49 -4.50
CA ASP A 616 11.53 5.61 -4.22
C ASP A 616 10.79 6.08 -2.96
N ASN A 617 9.46 6.07 -3.01
CA ASN A 617 8.59 6.52 -1.93
C ASN A 617 7.33 5.66 -1.83
N TYR A 618 6.77 5.54 -0.63
CA TYR A 618 5.64 4.63 -0.37
C TYR A 618 4.55 5.14 0.60
N GLY A 619 4.90 6.02 1.55
CA GLY A 619 3.95 6.57 2.51
C GLY A 619 3.06 7.68 1.91
N GLY A 620 1.91 7.93 2.54
CA GLY A 620 0.97 8.96 2.11
C GLY A 620 1.24 10.33 2.75
N PRO A 621 0.79 11.44 2.12
CA PRO A 621 0.86 12.76 2.72
C PRO A 621 -0.21 12.95 3.79
N LEU A 622 0.00 13.93 4.66
CA LEU A 622 -0.97 14.50 5.60
C LEU A 622 -1.16 15.96 5.20
N VAL A 623 -2.40 16.45 5.05
CA VAL A 623 -2.68 17.85 4.71
C VAL A 623 -3.48 18.52 5.82
N THR A 624 -3.20 19.80 6.05
CA THR A 624 -3.87 20.61 7.09
C THR A 624 -4.52 21.85 6.49
N SER A 625 -5.54 22.38 7.17
CA SER A 625 -6.21 23.62 6.78
C SER A 625 -5.29 24.85 6.82
N SER A 626 -4.18 24.80 7.57
CA SER A 626 -3.19 25.88 7.66
C SER A 626 -2.34 26.08 6.41
N GLY A 627 -2.53 25.25 5.38
CA GLY A 627 -1.77 25.32 4.14
C GLY A 627 -0.49 24.50 4.15
N LEU A 628 -0.33 23.59 5.11
CA LEU A 628 0.81 22.68 5.20
C LEU A 628 0.46 21.27 4.72
N LEU A 629 1.44 20.63 4.10
CA LEU A 629 1.46 19.20 3.77
C LEU A 629 2.68 18.55 4.42
N PHE A 630 2.47 17.47 5.20
CA PHE A 630 3.53 16.70 5.82
C PHE A 630 3.71 15.34 5.14
N ILE A 631 4.95 14.93 4.88
CA ILE A 631 5.25 13.62 4.28
C ILE A 631 6.66 13.16 4.65
N ALA A 632 6.79 11.87 4.99
CA ALA A 632 8.10 11.22 5.15
C ALA A 632 8.45 10.45 3.89
N ALA A 633 7.85 9.27 3.69
CA ALA A 633 7.75 8.42 2.49
C ALA A 633 9.05 8.03 1.75
N SER A 634 10.09 8.85 1.73
CA SER A 634 11.35 8.70 1.00
C SER A 634 12.40 7.92 1.79
N ARG A 635 13.41 7.43 1.05
CA ARG A 635 14.50 6.59 1.58
C ARG A 635 15.46 7.32 2.51
N ASP A 636 15.51 8.64 2.43
CA ASP A 636 16.48 9.48 3.13
C ASP A 636 16.13 9.77 4.59
N GLU A 637 15.18 9.01 5.15
CA GLU A 637 14.89 8.99 6.58
C GLU A 637 14.46 10.38 7.11
N LYS A 638 13.74 11.15 6.30
CA LYS A 638 13.26 12.50 6.66
C LYS A 638 11.74 12.57 6.65
N ILE A 639 11.19 13.39 7.56
CA ILE A 639 9.85 13.97 7.46
C ILE A 639 9.96 15.44 7.06
N ARG A 640 9.08 15.91 6.20
CA ARG A 640 9.08 17.27 5.65
C ARG A 640 7.72 17.91 5.81
N ALA A 641 7.72 19.23 5.96
CA ALA A 641 6.55 20.07 5.76
C ALA A 641 6.72 20.90 4.48
N PHE A 642 5.70 20.90 3.63
CA PHE A 642 5.63 21.67 2.40
C PHE A 642 4.52 22.72 2.51
N ASP A 643 4.71 23.89 1.89
CA ASP A 643 3.59 24.77 1.52
C ASP A 643 2.76 24.05 0.46
N LYS A 644 1.50 23.72 0.78
CA LYS A 644 0.64 22.92 -0.10
C LYS A 644 0.33 23.63 -1.43
N ARG A 645 0.41 24.96 -1.49
CA ARG A 645 0.09 25.74 -2.71
C ARG A 645 1.25 25.77 -3.69
N THR A 646 2.49 25.71 -3.20
CA THR A 646 3.70 25.94 -4.02
C THR A 646 4.63 24.72 -4.12
N GLY A 647 4.50 23.74 -3.22
CA GLY A 647 5.44 22.63 -3.13
C GLY A 647 6.81 23.01 -2.54
N LYS A 648 6.94 24.20 -1.93
CA LYS A 648 8.18 24.62 -1.25
C LYS A 648 8.31 23.92 0.10
N ILE A 649 9.48 23.35 0.39
CA ILE A 649 9.80 22.82 1.72
C ILE A 649 9.93 23.99 2.72
N LEU A 650 9.22 23.89 3.84
CA LEU A 650 9.23 24.86 4.93
C LEU A 650 9.92 24.33 6.19
N TRP A 651 9.92 23.01 6.38
CA TRP A 651 10.56 22.37 7.53
C TRP A 651 10.97 20.94 7.18
N THR A 652 11.99 20.43 7.86
CA THR A 652 12.47 19.05 7.71
C THR A 652 13.05 18.57 9.03
N ALA A 653 12.81 17.30 9.37
CA ALA A 653 13.49 16.61 10.46
C ALA A 653 13.94 15.21 10.04
N THR A 654 15.08 14.79 10.58
CA THR A 654 15.59 13.42 10.44
C THR A 654 14.84 12.49 11.40
N LEU A 655 14.41 11.35 10.88
CA LEU A 655 13.74 10.28 11.60
C LEU A 655 14.76 9.21 12.04
N PRO A 656 14.45 8.41 13.08
CA PRO A 656 15.35 7.33 13.53
C PRO A 656 15.49 6.17 12.52
N ALA A 657 14.54 6.06 11.58
CA ALA A 657 14.47 5.12 10.47
C ALA A 657 13.49 5.68 9.42
N ALA A 658 13.53 5.19 8.17
CA ALA A 658 12.63 5.68 7.12
C ALA A 658 11.14 5.47 7.46
N GLY A 659 10.34 6.53 7.25
CA GLY A 659 8.90 6.52 7.49
C GLY A 659 8.11 6.16 6.23
N TYR A 660 7.88 4.86 6.00
CA TYR A 660 7.06 4.36 4.87
C TYR A 660 5.55 4.27 5.18
N ALA A 661 5.13 4.84 6.30
CA ALA A 661 3.73 5.00 6.69
C ALA A 661 3.22 6.42 6.38
N SER A 662 1.91 6.61 6.44
CA SER A 662 1.29 7.95 6.48
C SER A 662 1.34 8.50 7.90
N ALA A 663 1.57 9.81 8.06
CA ALA A 663 1.51 10.48 9.35
C ALA A 663 0.05 10.76 9.78
N SER A 664 -0.17 10.91 11.09
CA SER A 664 -1.44 11.35 11.67
C SER A 664 -1.26 12.70 12.37
N THR A 665 -2.29 13.52 12.45
CA THR A 665 -2.30 14.73 13.29
C THR A 665 -3.56 14.80 14.13
N TYR A 666 -3.41 15.30 15.35
CA TYR A 666 -4.45 15.35 16.37
C TYR A 666 -4.15 16.49 17.35
N SER A 667 -5.10 16.85 18.19
CA SER A 667 -4.85 17.73 19.34
C SER A 667 -5.32 17.08 20.65
N VAL A 668 -4.51 17.23 21.69
CA VAL A 668 -4.82 16.80 23.06
C VAL A 668 -4.41 17.89 24.03
N ASN A 669 -5.28 18.22 24.97
CA ASN A 669 -5.11 19.32 25.92
C ASN A 669 -4.75 20.64 25.21
N GLY A 670 -5.38 20.92 24.07
CA GLY A 670 -5.17 22.14 23.29
C GLY A 670 -3.82 22.23 22.54
N LYS A 671 -3.01 21.17 22.51
CA LYS A 671 -1.74 21.10 21.77
C LYS A 671 -1.88 20.19 20.55
N GLN A 672 -1.50 20.67 19.37
CA GLN A 672 -1.48 19.90 18.13
C GLN A 672 -0.19 19.08 18.01
N PHE A 673 -0.35 17.82 17.61
CA PHE A 673 0.74 16.88 17.37
C PHE A 673 0.70 16.33 15.95
N ILE A 674 1.86 15.90 15.46
CA ILE A 674 2.03 15.11 14.23
C ILE A 674 2.83 13.87 14.60
N VAL A 675 2.30 12.67 14.32
CA VAL A 675 2.94 11.41 14.69
C VAL A 675 3.16 10.50 13.48
N ILE A 676 4.28 9.80 13.44
CA ILE A 676 4.61 8.86 12.37
C ILE A 676 5.33 7.60 12.86
N ALA A 677 5.00 6.45 12.26
CA ALA A 677 5.72 5.20 12.43
C ALA A 677 7.02 5.18 11.59
N CYS A 678 8.13 4.87 12.24
CA CYS A 678 9.48 4.83 11.67
C CYS A 678 10.00 3.38 11.69
N GLY A 679 9.56 2.59 10.71
CA GLY A 679 9.93 1.17 10.60
C GLY A 679 11.16 0.91 9.73
N GLY A 680 11.39 1.70 8.69
CA GLY A 680 12.49 1.52 7.74
C GLY A 680 12.53 0.14 7.08
N GLY A 681 13.73 -0.46 6.96
CA GLY A 681 14.03 -1.81 6.47
C GLY A 681 13.76 -2.08 4.98
N LYS A 682 12.70 -1.51 4.40
CA LYS A 682 12.46 -1.52 2.96
C LYS A 682 13.51 -0.67 2.23
N LEU A 683 13.81 -1.02 0.98
CA LEU A 683 14.80 -0.31 0.15
C LEU A 683 16.20 -0.24 0.78
N ASN A 684 16.55 -1.27 1.57
CA ASN A 684 17.78 -1.35 2.38
C ASN A 684 18.01 -0.15 3.33
N THR A 685 16.94 0.55 3.74
CA THR A 685 17.03 1.62 4.76
C THR A 685 17.14 1.04 6.16
N LYS A 686 17.65 1.82 7.14
CA LYS A 686 17.85 1.35 8.50
C LYS A 686 16.51 0.93 9.13
N SER A 687 16.49 -0.19 9.83
CA SER A 687 15.31 -0.72 10.52
C SER A 687 15.07 0.00 11.83
N GLY A 688 13.79 0.20 12.13
CA GLY A 688 13.32 0.79 13.37
C GLY A 688 11.99 0.17 13.81
N ASP A 689 11.55 0.59 14.99
CA ASP A 689 10.29 0.21 15.63
C ASP A 689 9.65 1.40 16.37
N LYS A 690 10.03 2.62 16.02
CA LYS A 690 9.67 3.82 16.79
C LYS A 690 8.49 4.56 16.19
N TYR A 691 7.63 5.07 17.05
CA TYR A 691 6.71 6.15 16.74
C TYR A 691 7.30 7.46 17.25
N VAL A 692 7.30 8.49 16.41
CA VAL A 692 7.85 9.81 16.74
C VAL A 692 6.73 10.84 16.58
N ALA A 693 6.47 11.61 17.64
CA ALA A 693 5.54 12.72 17.60
C ALA A 693 6.26 14.07 17.66
N PHE A 694 5.76 15.03 16.90
CA PHE A 694 6.25 16.40 16.83
C PHE A 694 5.16 17.37 17.26
N ALA A 695 5.55 18.45 17.94
CA ALA A 695 4.66 19.55 18.31
C ALA A 695 5.46 20.86 18.41
N LEU A 696 4.75 21.98 18.50
CA LEU A 696 5.35 23.26 18.90
C LEU A 696 5.86 23.15 20.36
N PRO A 697 6.94 23.86 20.73
CA PRO A 697 7.52 23.79 22.08
C PRO A 697 6.49 24.09 23.18
#